data_AF-A0A9D7EVV3-F1
#
_entry.id   AF-A0A9D7EVV3-F1
#
_cell.length_a   1.000
_cell.length_b   1.000
_cell.length_c   1.000
_cell.angle_alpha   90.00
_cell.angle_beta   90.00
_cell.angle_gamma   90.00
#
_symmetry.space_group_name_H-M   'P 1'
#
loop_
_entity.id
_entity.type
_entity.pdbx_description
1 polymer ?
#
loop_
_entity_poly.entity_id
_entity_poly.type
_entity_poly.pdbx_seq_one_letter_code
_entity_poly.pdbx_strand_id
1 'polypeptide(L)'
;MLEIRGHARGGQGMVTAFEILAKMFSHLGDFQVQAFPAFGVERTGAPIQAFLRVAKKEILNRSNIYHPHLIAIFDESLLDMVPVFDGLKDQGAVLINTEKPRTAFDLPGKTIYTIPATRISLENGLGSKSLPIVNAAMIGAIGYLFEADLDVLQETIRGNVPSKPQANAKAAVTAYNSVLGEALPNPYLHDRLHNPGDEETGAYQYSEQTEPIIGIDAPFWAMPLSKNKTGNWRVVTPRYVDRRPPCNHNCPAGTDVRRFVKLAGEKKFAEAFETLYEHNPFPGVCGRVCPHFCEQQCNRNDFDESVNIGAIERFLGDQALNYPVLPSPVTQTEKIAVIGSGPAGLTAALRLCEKGYEVTVFEALPQAGGMMRSGIPKFRLPDAVLDLEIKRIEQKGVKIETKRRVSLGELSSRFSTVITAVGSHIGARLLLDGEDELSLDGITFLREFKLLGNEAGIAKGDRIAIIGGGNTAVDVARTALRLGAEAVIYYRRTMAEMPAIAQEVEEALAEGVQIRFLTAPAGLKKNSQGQIELSLIDMELGEPDSSGRRKPIPVEGSESTVIVQKVIKAIGQRFDEYAFDGMALKPRQGRIEYAGETPVFCAGDMAWGGTVTEAIGSGNKVAEEVHALLQGLQYHPEEILPDIVLPKDINFAYYMPIPKHRGVSKHPKDLHGNFEELSLGLRETDIHAESIRCLHCGDCYNCGNCFNFCPDAAIHLDEDGRLRIDYDYCKGCGICAEECPCNAIEFTLTEIAS
;
A
#
# COMPACT_ATOMS: atom_id res chain seq x y z
N MET A 1 16.30 -47.16 -21.03
CA MET A 1 16.12 -47.41 -19.59
C MET A 1 14.88 -48.26 -19.42
N LEU A 2 14.94 -49.32 -18.62
CA LEU A 2 13.77 -50.14 -18.28
C LEU A 2 13.00 -49.46 -17.14
N GLU A 3 11.67 -49.43 -17.26
CA GLU A 3 10.78 -48.81 -16.29
C GLU A 3 9.61 -49.75 -15.97
N ILE A 4 9.41 -50.06 -14.69
CA ILE A 4 8.42 -51.03 -14.21
C ILE A 4 7.51 -50.31 -13.21
N ARG A 5 6.18 -50.47 -13.36
CA ARG A 5 5.19 -49.93 -12.44
C ARG A 5 4.38 -51.06 -11.80
N GLY A 6 4.43 -51.15 -10.48
CA GLY A 6 3.64 -52.07 -9.69
C GLY A 6 2.34 -51.41 -9.22
N HIS A 7 1.27 -52.20 -9.16
CA HIS A 7 0.01 -51.84 -8.48
C HIS A 7 -0.36 -52.92 -7.47
N ALA A 8 -0.65 -52.53 -6.24
CA ALA A 8 -1.04 -53.43 -5.16
C ALA A 8 -2.01 -52.75 -4.19
N ARG A 9 -2.54 -53.52 -3.23
CA ARG A 9 -3.18 -52.96 -2.03
C ARG A 9 -2.15 -52.80 -0.91
N GLY A 10 -2.30 -51.73 -0.11
CA GLY A 10 -1.50 -51.53 1.09
C GLY A 10 -1.53 -52.77 2.00
N GLY A 11 -0.36 -53.34 2.31
CA GLY A 11 -0.22 -54.57 3.12
C GLY A 11 0.18 -55.84 2.35
N GLN A 12 0.20 -55.82 1.00
CA GLN A 12 0.59 -56.98 0.18
C GLN A 12 2.12 -57.10 -0.10
N GLY A 13 2.91 -56.19 0.46
CA GLY A 13 4.38 -56.26 0.41
C GLY A 13 5.02 -55.80 -0.91
N MET A 14 4.30 -55.08 -1.78
CA MET A 14 4.81 -54.62 -3.07
C MET A 14 6.01 -53.67 -2.96
N VAL A 15 6.03 -52.75 -1.99
CA VAL A 15 7.16 -51.82 -1.78
C VAL A 15 8.44 -52.61 -1.53
N THR A 16 8.37 -53.56 -0.59
CA THR A 16 9.47 -54.50 -0.31
C THR A 16 9.82 -55.35 -1.53
N ALA A 17 8.83 -55.76 -2.34
CA ALA A 17 9.10 -56.49 -3.58
C ALA A 17 9.94 -55.67 -4.57
N PHE A 18 9.61 -54.40 -4.76
CA PHE A 18 10.32 -53.50 -5.68
C PHE A 18 11.72 -53.14 -5.17
N GLU A 19 11.91 -52.99 -3.86
CA GLU A 19 13.24 -52.84 -3.25
C GLU A 19 14.11 -54.08 -3.43
N ILE A 20 13.55 -55.28 -3.24
CA ILE A 20 14.27 -56.54 -3.46
C ILE A 20 14.59 -56.74 -4.94
N LEU A 21 13.66 -56.42 -5.84
CA LEU A 21 13.91 -56.44 -7.29
C LEU A 21 15.02 -55.48 -7.69
N ALA A 22 15.07 -54.26 -7.13
CA ALA A 22 16.16 -53.33 -7.38
C ALA A 22 17.51 -53.95 -6.99
N LYS A 23 17.59 -54.56 -5.79
CA LYS A 23 18.81 -55.25 -5.33
C LYS A 23 19.17 -56.41 -6.27
N MET A 24 18.19 -57.23 -6.68
CA MET A 24 18.39 -58.31 -7.65
C MET A 24 18.98 -57.76 -8.96
N PHE A 25 18.38 -56.73 -9.56
CA PHE A 25 18.91 -56.13 -10.79
C PHE A 25 20.32 -55.55 -10.61
N SER A 26 20.63 -54.96 -9.46
CA SER A 26 22.00 -54.49 -9.16
C SER A 26 23.03 -55.63 -9.03
N HIS A 27 22.58 -56.87 -8.79
CA HIS A 27 23.44 -58.06 -8.74
C HIS A 27 23.51 -58.81 -10.08
N LEU A 28 22.54 -58.62 -10.98
CA LEU A 28 22.51 -59.27 -12.30
C LEU A 28 23.46 -58.64 -13.33
N GLY A 29 24.02 -57.45 -13.06
CA GLY A 29 25.00 -56.79 -13.93
C GLY A 29 25.33 -55.36 -13.49
N ASP A 30 26.04 -54.61 -14.34
CA ASP A 30 26.37 -53.18 -14.13
C ASP A 30 25.15 -52.26 -14.34
N PHE A 31 24.11 -52.48 -13.55
CA PHE A 31 22.88 -51.70 -13.59
C PHE A 31 22.80 -50.71 -12.43
N GLN A 32 22.51 -49.46 -12.76
CA GLN A 32 21.97 -48.48 -11.85
C GLN A 32 20.48 -48.75 -11.66
N VAL A 33 20.02 -48.74 -10.42
CA VAL A 33 18.64 -49.07 -10.05
C VAL A 33 18.04 -47.96 -9.18
N GLN A 34 16.76 -47.70 -9.37
CA GLN A 34 16.00 -46.76 -8.55
C GLN A 34 14.63 -47.36 -8.27
N ALA A 35 14.34 -47.65 -7.00
CA ALA A 35 13.02 -48.08 -6.55
C ALA A 35 12.45 -47.08 -5.55
N PHE A 36 11.18 -46.71 -5.74
CA PHE A 36 10.47 -45.83 -4.81
C PHE A 36 8.96 -46.07 -4.92
N PRO A 37 8.22 -45.92 -3.81
CA PRO A 37 6.77 -46.07 -3.82
C PRO A 37 6.03 -44.74 -4.07
N ALA A 38 4.76 -44.83 -4.42
CA ALA A 38 3.80 -43.73 -4.35
C ALA A 38 2.50 -44.18 -3.68
N PHE A 39 2.03 -43.38 -2.74
CA PHE A 39 0.83 -43.63 -1.95
C PHE A 39 -0.01 -42.36 -1.85
N GLY A 40 -1.34 -42.52 -1.81
CA GLY A 40 -2.26 -41.47 -1.39
C GLY A 40 -2.29 -41.31 0.14
N VAL A 41 -3.20 -40.45 0.63
CA VAL A 41 -3.38 -40.18 2.07
C VAL A 41 -3.98 -41.36 2.86
N GLU A 42 -4.47 -42.40 2.19
CA GLU A 42 -5.16 -43.54 2.81
C GLU A 42 -4.20 -44.69 3.22
N ARG A 43 -4.52 -45.41 4.30
CA ARG A 43 -3.70 -46.50 4.88
C ARG A 43 -4.01 -47.89 4.25
N THR A 44 -3.70 -48.97 4.97
CA THR A 44 -3.86 -50.39 4.61
C THR A 44 -5.11 -50.69 3.77
N GLY A 45 -4.95 -51.41 2.66
CA GLY A 45 -6.04 -51.79 1.76
C GLY A 45 -6.26 -50.85 0.57
N ALA A 46 -5.79 -49.60 0.65
CA ALA A 46 -5.85 -48.63 -0.45
C ALA A 46 -4.96 -49.04 -1.65
N PRO A 47 -5.33 -48.69 -2.89
CA PRO A 47 -4.45 -48.82 -4.04
C PRO A 47 -3.15 -48.04 -3.84
N ILE A 48 -2.02 -48.71 -4.04
CA ILE A 48 -0.69 -48.11 -3.97
C ILE A 48 0.10 -48.46 -5.23
N GLN A 49 1.11 -47.64 -5.53
CA GLN A 49 2.03 -47.85 -6.64
C GLN A 49 3.46 -48.00 -6.14
N ALA A 50 4.26 -48.76 -6.89
CA ALA A 50 5.70 -48.80 -6.73
C ALA A 50 6.36 -48.72 -8.10
N PHE A 51 7.52 -48.07 -8.14
CA PHE A 51 8.24 -47.79 -9.36
C PHE A 51 9.63 -48.39 -9.27
N LEU A 52 10.09 -48.98 -10.36
CA LEU A 52 11.45 -49.49 -10.49
C LEU A 52 12.02 -49.09 -11.84
N ARG A 53 13.16 -48.41 -11.82
CA ARG A 53 13.97 -48.10 -13.00
C ARG A 53 15.26 -48.90 -12.97
N VAL A 54 15.66 -49.40 -14.13
CA VAL A 54 16.92 -50.14 -14.33
C VAL A 54 17.60 -49.59 -15.58
N ALA A 55 18.85 -49.15 -15.45
CA ALA A 55 19.62 -48.58 -16.55
C ALA A 55 21.12 -48.89 -16.43
N LYS A 56 21.84 -48.93 -17.56
CA LYS A 56 23.31 -49.03 -17.57
C LYS A 56 24.03 -47.70 -17.28
N LYS A 57 23.29 -46.58 -17.27
CA LYS A 57 23.78 -45.22 -16.98
C LYS A 57 23.11 -44.71 -15.70
N GLU A 58 23.68 -43.67 -15.11
CA GLU A 58 23.13 -43.01 -13.93
C GLU A 58 21.67 -42.57 -14.15
N ILE A 59 20.79 -42.87 -13.19
CA ILE A 59 19.38 -42.51 -13.24
C ILE A 59 19.19 -41.16 -12.56
N LEU A 60 19.05 -40.10 -13.36
CA LEU A 60 18.82 -38.73 -12.85
C LEU A 60 17.34 -38.38 -12.68
N ASN A 61 16.44 -39.10 -13.37
CA ASN A 61 14.99 -38.88 -13.27
C ASN A 61 14.44 -39.43 -11.94
N ARG A 62 13.74 -38.59 -11.17
CA ARG A 62 13.13 -38.95 -9.87
C ARG A 62 11.59 -38.87 -9.88
N SER A 63 10.98 -38.61 -11.03
CA SER A 63 9.53 -38.53 -11.18
C SER A 63 8.88 -39.92 -11.18
N ASN A 64 7.57 -40.00 -10.94
CA ASN A 64 6.82 -41.26 -11.09
C ASN A 64 6.98 -41.86 -12.51
N ILE A 65 6.79 -43.18 -12.64
CA ILE A 65 6.79 -43.83 -13.95
C ILE A 65 5.39 -43.75 -14.55
N TYR A 66 5.18 -42.77 -15.42
CA TYR A 66 3.95 -42.59 -16.17
C TYR A 66 3.86 -43.52 -17.38
N HIS A 67 5.01 -43.88 -17.98
CA HIS A 67 5.09 -44.68 -19.20
C HIS A 67 5.88 -46.00 -19.03
N PRO A 68 5.34 -46.98 -18.27
CA PRO A 68 6.07 -48.21 -17.97
C PRO A 68 6.23 -49.14 -19.17
N HIS A 69 7.30 -49.94 -19.15
CA HIS A 69 7.55 -51.07 -20.04
C HIS A 69 6.89 -52.35 -19.51
N LEU A 70 6.82 -52.50 -18.19
CA LEU A 70 6.14 -53.60 -17.51
C LEU A 70 5.21 -53.05 -16.43
N ILE A 71 3.96 -53.53 -16.43
CA ILE A 71 3.03 -53.34 -15.32
C ILE A 71 2.89 -54.66 -14.54
N ALA A 72 3.12 -54.61 -13.23
CA ALA A 72 2.95 -55.76 -12.35
C ALA A 72 1.78 -55.54 -11.37
N ILE A 73 0.75 -56.37 -11.48
CA ILE A 73 -0.51 -56.24 -10.72
C ILE A 73 -0.53 -57.33 -9.65
N PHE A 74 -0.38 -56.92 -8.39
CA PHE A 74 -0.28 -57.83 -7.25
C PHE A 74 -1.65 -58.28 -6.74
N ASP A 75 -2.72 -57.60 -7.14
CA ASP A 75 -4.10 -57.91 -6.77
C ASP A 75 -5.03 -57.67 -7.97
N GLU A 76 -5.68 -58.73 -8.43
CA GLU A 76 -6.59 -58.69 -9.59
C GLU A 76 -7.75 -57.70 -9.41
N SER A 77 -8.22 -57.45 -8.18
CA SER A 77 -9.35 -56.53 -7.96
C SER A 77 -9.05 -55.08 -8.39
N LEU A 78 -7.76 -54.71 -8.51
CA LEU A 78 -7.33 -53.38 -8.96
C LEU A 78 -7.71 -53.08 -10.42
N LEU A 79 -7.93 -54.13 -11.23
CA LEU A 79 -8.34 -53.98 -12.63
C LEU A 79 -9.64 -53.18 -12.77
N ASP A 80 -10.55 -53.33 -11.81
CA ASP A 80 -11.87 -52.69 -11.84
C ASP A 80 -11.93 -51.39 -11.01
N MET A 81 -10.87 -51.03 -10.28
CA MET A 81 -10.89 -49.88 -9.35
C MET A 81 -10.05 -48.70 -9.80
N VAL A 82 -8.93 -48.94 -10.49
CA VAL A 82 -8.00 -47.88 -10.91
C VAL A 82 -7.54 -48.14 -12.34
N PRO A 83 -7.20 -47.11 -13.12
CA PRO A 83 -6.77 -47.28 -14.50
C PRO A 83 -5.32 -47.82 -14.54
N VAL A 84 -5.16 -49.10 -14.20
CA VAL A 84 -3.85 -49.73 -13.99
C VAL A 84 -2.96 -49.68 -15.23
N PHE A 85 -3.57 -49.67 -16.43
CA PHE A 85 -2.90 -49.76 -17.73
C PHE A 85 -2.45 -48.41 -18.29
N ASP A 86 -2.79 -47.28 -17.65
CA ASP A 86 -2.54 -45.95 -18.19
C ASP A 86 -1.06 -45.69 -18.49
N GLY A 87 -0.77 -45.27 -19.72
CA GLY A 87 0.58 -44.96 -20.18
C GLY A 87 1.47 -46.18 -20.47
N LEU A 88 0.97 -47.42 -20.36
CA LEU A 88 1.72 -48.62 -20.80
C LEU A 88 2.17 -48.46 -22.25
N LYS A 89 3.49 -48.52 -22.48
CA LYS A 89 4.08 -48.37 -23.82
C LYS A 89 3.50 -49.37 -24.82
N ASP A 90 3.53 -49.07 -26.12
CA ASP A 90 2.85 -49.84 -27.18
C ASP A 90 3.16 -51.33 -27.16
N GLN A 91 4.43 -51.72 -26.98
CA GLN A 91 4.89 -53.11 -26.85
C GLN A 91 5.04 -53.59 -25.40
N GLY A 92 4.48 -52.84 -24.45
CA GLY A 92 4.61 -53.11 -23.02
C GLY A 92 3.97 -54.43 -22.59
N ALA A 93 4.49 -54.98 -21.51
CA ALA A 93 4.03 -56.23 -20.92
C ALA A 93 3.22 -56.01 -19.63
N VAL A 94 2.35 -56.96 -19.31
CA VAL A 94 1.56 -56.97 -18.08
C VAL A 94 1.73 -58.31 -17.38
N LEU A 95 2.02 -58.29 -16.09
CA LEU A 95 2.00 -59.46 -15.20
C LEU A 95 0.86 -59.33 -14.19
N ILE A 96 -0.05 -60.28 -14.16
CA ILE A 96 -1.25 -60.25 -13.30
C ILE A 96 -1.23 -61.41 -12.30
N ASN A 97 -1.35 -61.09 -11.01
CA ASN A 97 -1.63 -62.09 -9.97
C ASN A 97 -3.09 -62.58 -10.08
N THR A 98 -3.30 -63.70 -10.76
CA THR A 98 -4.63 -64.28 -10.99
C THR A 98 -4.52 -65.78 -11.30
N GLU A 99 -5.60 -66.53 -11.05
CA GLU A 99 -5.74 -67.91 -11.52
C GLU A 99 -6.33 -68.00 -12.93
N LYS A 100 -6.85 -66.89 -13.47
CA LYS A 100 -7.42 -66.86 -14.81
C LYS A 100 -6.32 -67.08 -15.87
N PRO A 101 -6.63 -67.77 -16.98
CA PRO A 101 -5.70 -67.87 -18.10
C PRO A 101 -5.53 -66.49 -18.75
N ARG A 102 -4.40 -66.25 -19.43
CA ARG A 102 -4.13 -64.98 -20.12
C ARG A 102 -5.23 -64.56 -21.11
N THR A 103 -5.93 -65.53 -21.72
CA THR A 103 -7.03 -65.30 -22.66
C THR A 103 -8.27 -64.66 -22.01
N ALA A 104 -8.30 -64.54 -20.69
CA ALA A 104 -9.34 -63.81 -19.97
C ALA A 104 -9.13 -62.28 -20.00
N PHE A 105 -7.99 -61.81 -20.52
CA PHE A 105 -7.63 -60.39 -20.58
C PHE A 105 -7.40 -59.99 -22.04
N ASP A 106 -8.11 -58.97 -22.50
CA ASP A 106 -7.99 -58.45 -23.87
C ASP A 106 -7.24 -57.12 -23.85
N LEU A 107 -5.94 -57.16 -24.18
CA LEU A 107 -5.07 -55.98 -24.30
C LEU A 107 -4.34 -56.02 -25.65
N PRO A 108 -4.91 -55.41 -26.70
CA PRO A 108 -4.34 -55.44 -28.05
C PRO A 108 -2.90 -54.94 -28.09
N GLY A 109 -2.01 -55.73 -28.70
CA GLY A 109 -0.59 -55.39 -28.85
C GLY A 109 0.26 -55.51 -27.58
N LYS A 110 -0.29 -55.97 -26.45
CA LYS A 110 0.44 -56.17 -25.19
C LYS A 110 0.74 -57.64 -24.95
N THR A 111 1.87 -57.93 -24.31
CA THR A 111 2.15 -59.30 -23.84
C THR A 111 1.61 -59.48 -22.42
N ILE A 112 0.72 -60.47 -22.23
CA ILE A 112 0.06 -60.73 -20.94
C ILE A 112 0.62 -62.01 -20.30
N TYR A 113 1.05 -61.87 -19.05
CA TYR A 113 1.49 -62.95 -18.18
C TYR A 113 0.55 -63.05 -16.97
N THR A 114 0.22 -64.28 -16.56
CA THR A 114 -0.55 -64.54 -15.34
C THR A 114 0.21 -65.46 -14.40
N ILE A 115 0.02 -65.25 -13.09
CA ILE A 115 0.62 -66.07 -12.04
C ILE A 115 -0.37 -66.20 -10.87
N PRO A 116 -0.62 -67.40 -10.32
CA PRO A 116 -1.47 -67.55 -9.14
C PRO A 116 -0.66 -67.27 -7.85
N ALA A 117 -0.06 -66.07 -7.75
CA ALA A 117 0.86 -65.71 -6.66
C ALA A 117 0.19 -65.72 -5.29
N THR A 118 -1.12 -65.38 -5.20
CA THR A 118 -1.90 -65.53 -3.97
C THR A 118 -1.95 -66.98 -3.48
N ARG A 119 -2.29 -67.93 -4.36
CA ARG A 119 -2.34 -69.36 -4.02
C ARG A 119 -0.96 -69.88 -3.62
N ILE A 120 0.06 -69.57 -4.41
CA ILE A 120 1.46 -69.98 -4.13
C ILE A 120 1.91 -69.48 -2.76
N SER A 121 1.58 -68.24 -2.41
CA SER A 121 1.97 -67.65 -1.13
C SER A 121 1.24 -68.31 0.05
N LEU A 122 -0.07 -68.58 -0.08
CA LEU A 122 -0.85 -69.25 0.95
C LEU A 122 -0.41 -70.71 1.19
N GLU A 123 -0.10 -71.45 0.12
CA GLU A 123 0.45 -72.83 0.20
C GLU A 123 1.81 -72.87 0.91
N ASN A 124 2.58 -71.78 0.85
CA ASN A 124 3.86 -71.62 1.56
C ASN A 124 3.71 -70.93 2.92
N GLY A 125 2.48 -70.68 3.40
CA GLY A 125 2.21 -70.08 4.70
C GLY A 125 2.61 -68.61 4.82
N LEU A 126 2.55 -67.85 3.73
CA LEU A 126 2.88 -66.43 3.64
C LEU A 126 1.60 -65.58 3.63
N GLY A 127 1.34 -64.89 4.75
CA GLY A 127 0.10 -64.13 4.96
C GLY A 127 -1.08 -64.99 5.43
N SER A 128 -2.29 -64.45 5.32
CA SER A 128 -3.56 -65.11 5.64
C SER A 128 -4.51 -65.03 4.44
N LYS A 129 -5.64 -65.75 4.47
CA LYS A 129 -6.68 -65.62 3.43
C LYS A 129 -7.21 -64.19 3.28
N SER A 130 -7.21 -63.40 4.36
CA SER A 130 -7.68 -62.01 4.35
C SER A 130 -6.59 -61.01 3.94
N LEU A 131 -5.31 -61.36 4.11
CA LEU A 131 -4.17 -60.52 3.72
C LEU A 131 -3.01 -61.41 3.23
N PRO A 132 -3.05 -61.88 1.97
CA PRO A 132 -1.97 -62.67 1.40
C PRO A 132 -0.74 -61.79 1.18
N ILE A 133 0.45 -62.30 1.52
CA ILE A 133 1.72 -61.61 1.30
C ILE A 133 2.35 -62.23 0.05
N VAL A 134 2.13 -61.59 -1.10
CA VAL A 134 2.47 -62.15 -2.42
C VAL A 134 3.82 -61.69 -2.97
N ASN A 135 4.54 -60.85 -2.21
CA ASN A 135 5.79 -60.23 -2.63
C ASN A 135 6.80 -61.22 -3.22
N ALA A 136 7.15 -62.30 -2.52
CA ALA A 136 8.17 -63.25 -2.98
C ALA A 136 7.74 -64.02 -4.24
N ALA A 137 6.47 -64.43 -4.30
CA ALA A 137 5.92 -65.07 -5.50
C ALA A 137 5.94 -64.11 -6.70
N MET A 138 5.59 -62.84 -6.50
CA MET A 138 5.66 -61.82 -7.56
C MET A 138 7.09 -61.49 -7.98
N ILE A 139 8.06 -61.46 -7.06
CA ILE A 139 9.49 -61.32 -7.39
C ILE A 139 9.95 -62.48 -8.28
N GLY A 140 9.58 -63.72 -7.92
CA GLY A 140 9.88 -64.91 -8.71
C GLY A 140 9.30 -64.84 -10.13
N ALA A 141 8.03 -64.43 -10.25
CA ALA A 141 7.38 -64.27 -11.54
C ALA A 141 8.02 -63.16 -12.39
N ILE A 142 8.40 -62.02 -11.79
CA ILE A 142 9.11 -60.95 -12.49
C ILE A 142 10.51 -61.42 -12.90
N GLY A 143 11.24 -62.12 -12.02
CA GLY A 143 12.55 -62.69 -12.32
C GLY A 143 12.52 -63.61 -13.54
N TYR A 144 11.45 -64.40 -13.70
CA TYR A 144 11.26 -65.24 -14.88
C TYR A 144 11.13 -64.46 -16.19
N LEU A 145 10.47 -63.29 -16.16
CA LEU A 145 10.33 -62.43 -17.34
C LEU A 145 11.67 -61.87 -17.85
N PHE A 146 12.70 -61.84 -16.99
CA PHE A 146 14.04 -61.31 -17.27
C PHE A 146 15.15 -62.36 -17.24
N GLU A 147 14.81 -63.67 -17.18
CA GLU A 147 15.79 -64.76 -17.03
C GLU A 147 16.77 -64.58 -15.85
N ALA A 148 16.29 -64.06 -14.72
CA ALA A 148 17.13 -63.86 -13.56
C ALA A 148 17.69 -65.19 -13.04
N ASP A 149 18.99 -65.20 -12.68
CA ASP A 149 19.62 -66.35 -12.05
C ASP A 149 18.88 -66.73 -10.75
N LEU A 150 18.42 -67.99 -10.68
CA LEU A 150 17.60 -68.50 -9.59
C LEU A 150 18.33 -68.52 -8.24
N ASP A 151 19.65 -68.68 -8.23
CA ASP A 151 20.44 -68.67 -7.00
C ASP A 151 20.59 -67.23 -6.48
N VAL A 152 20.88 -66.28 -7.38
CA VAL A 152 20.91 -64.84 -7.06
C VAL A 152 19.55 -64.37 -6.54
N LEU A 153 18.46 -64.77 -7.19
CA LEU A 153 17.10 -64.43 -6.79
C LEU A 153 16.76 -64.99 -5.40
N GLN A 154 17.09 -66.25 -5.14
CA GLN A 154 16.86 -66.87 -3.83
C GLN A 154 17.70 -66.23 -2.72
N GLU A 155 18.98 -65.95 -2.97
CA GLU A 155 19.86 -65.30 -2.00
C GLU A 155 19.39 -63.88 -1.68
N THR A 156 19.06 -63.10 -2.71
CA THR A 156 18.54 -61.73 -2.56
C THR A 156 17.25 -61.74 -1.73
N ILE A 157 16.32 -62.66 -2.00
CA ILE A 157 15.08 -62.78 -1.21
C ILE A 157 15.39 -63.16 0.24
N ARG A 158 16.21 -64.20 0.48
CA ARG A 158 16.52 -64.65 1.86
C ARG A 158 17.18 -63.56 2.69
N GLY A 159 18.07 -62.76 2.09
CA GLY A 159 18.79 -61.69 2.77
C GLY A 159 17.95 -60.44 3.07
N ASN A 160 16.81 -60.26 2.39
CA ASN A 160 16.07 -58.98 2.42
C ASN A 160 14.60 -59.10 2.85
N VAL A 161 14.04 -60.31 2.98
CA VAL A 161 12.71 -60.49 3.57
C VAL A 161 12.78 -60.56 5.10
N PRO A 162 11.91 -59.86 5.83
CA PRO A 162 11.99 -59.78 7.30
C PRO A 162 11.50 -61.03 8.03
N SER A 163 10.76 -61.93 7.36
CA SER A 163 10.18 -63.12 8.00
C SER A 163 10.13 -64.31 7.05
N LYS A 164 10.26 -65.53 7.59
CA LYS A 164 10.20 -66.81 6.85
C LYS A 164 11.02 -66.83 5.55
N PRO A 165 12.34 -66.55 5.58
CA PRO A 165 13.16 -66.40 4.39
C PRO A 165 13.19 -67.65 3.49
N GLN A 166 13.19 -68.85 4.06
CA GLN A 166 13.13 -70.10 3.28
C GLN A 166 11.79 -70.28 2.57
N ALA A 167 10.67 -69.94 3.23
CA ALA A 167 9.34 -70.06 2.64
C ALA A 167 9.12 -69.03 1.51
N ASN A 168 9.64 -67.80 1.69
CA ASN A 168 9.63 -66.77 0.64
C ASN A 168 10.47 -67.20 -0.57
N ALA A 169 11.69 -67.69 -0.35
CA ALA A 169 12.53 -68.21 -1.43
C ALA A 169 11.85 -69.36 -2.19
N LYS A 170 11.22 -70.31 -1.46
CA LYS A 170 10.46 -71.41 -2.07
C LYS A 170 9.28 -70.90 -2.89
N ALA A 171 8.49 -69.96 -2.36
CA ALA A 171 7.36 -69.36 -3.08
C ALA A 171 7.82 -68.65 -4.36
N ALA A 172 8.96 -67.96 -4.32
CA ALA A 172 9.54 -67.31 -5.49
C ALA A 172 9.98 -68.32 -6.56
N VAL A 173 10.65 -69.41 -6.19
CA VAL A 173 11.03 -70.49 -7.12
C VAL A 173 9.80 -71.17 -7.71
N THR A 174 8.77 -71.44 -6.91
CA THR A 174 7.50 -71.98 -7.41
C THR A 174 6.87 -71.03 -8.43
N ALA A 175 6.82 -69.74 -8.13
CA ALA A 175 6.25 -68.75 -9.04
C ALA A 175 7.07 -68.57 -10.32
N TYR A 176 8.40 -68.54 -10.23
CA TYR A 176 9.31 -68.47 -11.39
C TYR A 176 9.00 -69.56 -12.41
N ASN A 177 8.73 -70.78 -11.93
CA ASN A 177 8.42 -71.93 -12.79
C ASN A 177 6.93 -72.07 -13.17
N SER A 178 6.06 -71.17 -12.72
CA SER A 178 4.60 -71.27 -12.88
C SER A 178 3.96 -70.12 -13.67
N VAL A 179 4.75 -69.18 -14.21
CA VAL A 179 4.23 -68.06 -15.00
C VAL A 179 3.65 -68.56 -16.33
N LEU A 180 2.43 -68.14 -16.65
CA LEU A 180 1.76 -68.44 -17.91
C LEU A 180 1.77 -67.20 -18.82
N GLY A 181 2.27 -67.31 -20.05
CA GLY A 181 2.30 -66.19 -21.01
C GLY A 181 2.75 -66.59 -22.41
N GLU A 182 2.88 -65.62 -23.31
CA GLU A 182 3.42 -65.84 -24.67
C GLU A 182 4.93 -65.69 -24.70
N ALA A 183 5.60 -66.59 -25.45
CA ALA A 183 7.04 -66.68 -25.75
C ALA A 183 7.98 -66.11 -24.67
N LEU A 184 8.67 -67.01 -23.96
CA LEU A 184 9.55 -66.68 -22.84
C LEU A 184 11.02 -66.90 -23.22
N PRO A 185 11.92 -65.99 -22.84
CA PRO A 185 11.69 -64.72 -22.13
C PRO A 185 11.01 -63.66 -23.00
N ASN A 186 10.42 -62.62 -22.39
CA ASN A 186 9.78 -61.54 -23.16
C ASN A 186 10.83 -60.78 -23.99
N PRO A 187 10.81 -60.84 -25.33
CA PRO A 187 11.89 -60.27 -26.15
C PRO A 187 11.99 -58.74 -26.02
N TYR A 188 10.86 -58.06 -25.83
CA TYR A 188 10.82 -56.61 -25.67
C TYR A 188 11.43 -56.18 -24.32
N LEU A 189 11.02 -56.82 -23.22
CA LEU A 189 11.56 -56.49 -21.89
C LEU A 189 13.06 -56.81 -21.79
N HIS A 190 13.49 -57.93 -22.36
CA HIS A 190 14.90 -58.32 -22.40
C HIS A 190 15.72 -57.34 -23.26
N ASP A 191 15.21 -56.94 -24.44
CA ASP A 191 15.84 -55.89 -25.26
C ASP A 191 15.95 -54.56 -24.50
N ARG A 192 14.88 -54.10 -23.84
CA ARG A 192 14.90 -52.84 -23.06
C ARG A 192 15.87 -52.87 -21.88
N LEU A 193 16.10 -54.04 -21.29
CA LEU A 193 17.07 -54.22 -20.21
C LEU A 193 18.51 -54.18 -20.72
N HIS A 194 18.83 -54.88 -21.83
CA HIS A 194 20.21 -55.06 -22.29
C HIS A 194 20.65 -54.07 -23.37
N ASN A 195 19.73 -53.67 -24.25
CA ASN A 195 19.92 -52.76 -25.38
C ASN A 195 18.89 -51.62 -25.34
N PRO A 196 18.87 -50.78 -24.28
CA PRO A 196 18.05 -49.59 -24.28
C PRO A 196 18.60 -48.67 -25.37
N GLY A 197 18.03 -48.71 -26.57
CA GLY A 197 18.34 -47.72 -27.61
C GLY A 197 18.20 -46.31 -27.06
N ASP A 198 18.76 -45.32 -27.76
CA ASP A 198 18.66 -43.89 -27.42
C ASP A 198 17.21 -43.37 -27.57
N GLU A 199 16.24 -44.00 -26.88
CA GLU A 199 14.95 -43.39 -26.59
C GLU A 199 15.27 -42.17 -25.72
N GLU A 200 15.12 -41.01 -26.36
CA GLU A 200 15.26 -39.67 -25.80
C GLU A 200 14.88 -39.69 -24.32
N THR A 201 15.89 -39.65 -23.46
CA THR A 201 15.71 -39.04 -22.15
C THR A 201 15.14 -37.68 -22.47
N GLY A 202 13.86 -37.45 -22.17
CA GLY A 202 13.21 -36.14 -22.29
C GLY A 202 13.93 -35.16 -21.38
N ALA A 203 15.12 -34.74 -21.79
CA ALA A 203 15.85 -33.64 -21.27
C ALA A 203 15.01 -32.44 -21.70
N TYR A 204 14.17 -31.97 -20.79
CA TYR A 204 13.63 -30.63 -20.88
C TYR A 204 14.82 -29.71 -21.20
N GLN A 205 14.85 -29.19 -22.43
CA GLN A 205 15.78 -28.12 -22.76
C GLN A 205 15.36 -26.94 -21.88
N TYR A 206 16.18 -26.61 -20.89
CA TYR A 206 16.10 -25.32 -20.23
C TYR A 206 16.24 -24.26 -21.33
N SER A 207 15.17 -23.51 -21.60
CA SER A 207 15.33 -22.29 -22.36
C SER A 207 16.19 -21.37 -21.51
N GLU A 208 17.27 -20.84 -22.09
CA GLU A 208 18.10 -19.79 -21.50
C GLU A 208 17.36 -18.43 -21.42
N GLN A 209 16.03 -18.46 -21.29
CA GLN A 209 15.26 -17.26 -20.99
C GLN A 209 15.13 -17.15 -19.47
N THR A 210 16.22 -16.71 -18.85
CA THR A 210 16.18 -16.08 -17.53
C THR A 210 15.61 -14.67 -17.68
N GLU A 211 14.31 -14.55 -17.95
CA GLU A 211 13.62 -13.42 -17.34
C GLU A 211 13.36 -13.82 -15.89
N PRO A 212 13.90 -13.06 -14.91
CA PRO A 212 13.64 -13.35 -13.52
C PRO A 212 12.13 -13.27 -13.31
N ILE A 213 11.52 -14.37 -12.86
CA ILE A 213 10.10 -14.40 -12.49
C ILE A 213 9.83 -13.38 -11.35
N ILE A 214 10.89 -12.91 -10.67
CA ILE A 214 10.89 -11.84 -9.68
C ILE A 214 12.27 -11.16 -9.76
N GLY A 215 12.33 -9.83 -9.85
CA GLY A 215 13.56 -9.03 -10.00
C GLY A 215 14.54 -9.05 -8.81
N ILE A 216 14.86 -10.23 -8.31
CA ILE A 216 15.80 -10.48 -7.21
C ILE A 216 17.04 -11.17 -7.79
N ASP A 217 18.20 -10.53 -7.67
CA ASP A 217 19.52 -11.14 -7.93
C ASP A 217 19.84 -12.19 -6.86
N ALA A 218 19.20 -13.36 -6.95
CA ALA A 218 19.38 -14.41 -5.95
C ALA A 218 20.81 -15.00 -6.00
N PRO A 219 21.56 -15.09 -4.89
CA PRO A 219 22.85 -15.75 -4.86
C PRO A 219 22.72 -17.22 -5.28
N PHE A 220 23.58 -17.61 -6.22
CA PHE A 220 23.65 -18.95 -6.78
C PHE A 220 24.48 -19.88 -5.88
N TRP A 221 23.88 -20.99 -5.45
CA TRP A 221 24.59 -22.03 -4.69
C TRP A 221 25.36 -22.96 -5.64
N ALA A 222 26.69 -22.78 -5.73
CA ALA A 222 27.56 -23.53 -6.63
C ALA A 222 28.10 -24.87 -6.05
N MET A 223 27.62 -25.32 -4.88
CA MET A 223 28.09 -26.57 -4.25
C MET A 223 27.09 -27.74 -4.42
N PRO A 224 27.55 -29.00 -4.34
CA PRO A 224 26.68 -30.17 -4.45
C PRO A 224 25.56 -30.18 -3.40
N LEU A 225 24.36 -30.63 -3.78
CA LEU A 225 23.21 -30.80 -2.88
C LEU A 225 23.49 -31.71 -1.67
N SER A 226 24.50 -32.59 -1.74
CA SER A 226 24.95 -33.39 -0.61
C SER A 226 25.60 -32.59 0.52
N LYS A 227 26.10 -31.38 0.24
CA LYS A 227 26.55 -30.39 1.24
C LYS A 227 25.43 -29.46 1.69
N ASN A 228 24.27 -29.52 1.04
CA ASN A 228 23.10 -28.74 1.39
C ASN A 228 22.41 -29.39 2.60
N LYS A 229 22.53 -28.75 3.77
CA LYS A 229 21.78 -29.12 4.97
C LYS A 229 20.36 -28.57 4.81
N THR A 230 19.53 -29.31 4.09
CA THR A 230 18.12 -28.97 3.85
C THR A 230 17.40 -28.75 5.17
N GLY A 231 16.98 -27.51 5.44
CA GLY A 231 16.24 -27.15 6.66
C GLY A 231 16.49 -25.71 7.15
N ASN A 232 17.70 -25.16 6.98
CA ASN A 232 18.07 -23.82 7.47
C ASN A 232 18.58 -22.85 6.37
N TRP A 233 18.60 -23.28 5.11
CA TRP A 233 18.81 -22.37 3.99
C TRP A 233 17.61 -21.44 3.91
N ARG A 234 17.86 -20.13 3.99
CA ARG A 234 17.05 -19.11 3.34
C ARG A 234 18.00 -18.05 2.82
N VAL A 235 17.77 -17.62 1.60
CA VAL A 235 18.60 -16.61 0.92
C VAL A 235 18.00 -15.21 1.13
N VAL A 236 16.69 -15.17 1.35
CA VAL A 236 15.88 -13.97 1.54
C VAL A 236 15.00 -14.23 2.77
N THR A 237 14.81 -13.20 3.60
CA THR A 237 13.87 -13.26 4.73
C THR A 237 12.79 -12.20 4.57
N PRO A 238 11.52 -12.55 4.81
CA PRO A 238 10.50 -11.53 4.98
C PRO A 238 10.79 -10.74 6.25
N ARG A 239 10.49 -9.44 6.25
CA ARG A 239 10.64 -8.56 7.41
C ARG A 239 9.48 -7.58 7.46
N TYR A 240 8.87 -7.42 8.62
CA TYR A 240 7.93 -6.31 8.82
C TYR A 240 8.67 -4.99 8.77
N VAL A 241 8.17 -4.08 7.93
CA VAL A 241 8.71 -2.73 7.76
C VAL A 241 7.58 -1.73 7.85
N ASP A 242 7.87 -0.56 8.42
CA ASP A 242 6.97 0.59 8.30
C ASP A 242 7.41 1.41 7.09
N ARG A 243 6.51 1.59 6.14
CA ARG A 243 6.72 2.38 4.92
C ARG A 243 5.85 3.61 4.93
N ARG A 244 6.31 4.66 4.24
CA ARG A 244 5.60 5.94 4.24
C ARG A 244 4.34 5.85 3.38
N PRO A 245 3.14 6.05 3.93
CA PRO A 245 1.92 6.11 3.12
C PRO A 245 1.85 7.44 2.36
N PRO A 246 1.18 7.50 1.20
CA PRO A 246 1.12 8.71 0.39
C PRO A 246 0.35 9.84 1.10
N CYS A 247 -0.61 9.52 1.97
CA CYS A 247 -1.36 10.52 2.73
C CYS A 247 -0.48 11.27 3.75
N ASN A 248 0.46 10.58 4.43
CA ASN A 248 1.42 11.22 5.33
C ASN A 248 2.50 11.97 4.56
N HIS A 249 2.95 11.41 3.42
CA HIS A 249 3.93 12.08 2.56
C HIS A 249 3.43 13.43 2.06
N ASN A 250 2.16 13.49 1.63
CA ASN A 250 1.59 14.69 1.03
C ASN A 250 1.00 15.68 2.05
N CYS A 251 0.95 15.34 3.35
CA CYS A 251 0.44 16.27 4.36
C CYS A 251 1.48 17.36 4.65
N PRO A 252 1.23 18.65 4.29
CA PRO A 252 2.25 19.68 4.47
C PRO A 252 2.55 19.97 5.94
N ALA A 253 1.57 19.76 6.83
CA ALA A 253 1.74 19.91 8.28
C ALA A 253 2.65 18.84 8.92
N GLY A 254 2.90 17.72 8.24
CA GLY A 254 3.65 16.57 8.77
C GLY A 254 2.81 15.60 9.60
N THR A 255 1.48 15.73 9.58
CA THR A 255 0.57 14.90 10.37
C THR A 255 0.63 13.42 9.96
N ASP A 256 0.62 12.52 10.95
CA ASP A 256 0.46 11.08 10.71
C ASP A 256 -1.00 10.73 10.40
N VAL A 257 -1.36 10.89 9.11
CA VAL A 257 -2.71 10.68 8.61
C VAL A 257 -3.19 9.25 8.80
N ARG A 258 -2.36 8.28 8.43
CA ARG A 258 -2.68 6.86 8.56
C ARG A 258 -3.00 6.49 10.01
N ARG A 259 -2.20 6.98 10.98
CA ARG A 259 -2.38 6.63 12.40
C ARG A 259 -3.68 7.21 12.97
N PHE A 260 -4.00 8.48 12.76
CA PHE A 260 -5.24 9.02 13.32
C PHE A 260 -6.49 8.40 12.66
N VAL A 261 -6.43 8.08 11.36
CA VAL A 261 -7.55 7.40 10.67
C VAL A 261 -7.73 5.98 11.22
N LYS A 262 -6.63 5.24 11.46
CA LYS A 262 -6.68 3.92 12.14
C LYS A 262 -7.33 4.02 13.51
N LEU A 263 -6.89 4.96 14.34
CA LEU A 263 -7.44 5.17 15.69
C LEU A 263 -8.92 5.59 15.64
N ALA A 264 -9.34 6.40 14.66
CA ALA A 264 -10.74 6.73 14.45
C ALA A 264 -11.58 5.50 14.05
N GLY A 265 -11.03 4.59 13.25
CA GLY A 265 -11.63 3.28 12.94
C GLY A 265 -11.75 2.37 14.15
N GLU A 266 -10.80 2.46 15.09
CA GLU A 266 -10.85 1.76 16.39
C GLU A 266 -11.74 2.46 17.44
N LYS A 267 -12.38 3.58 17.08
CA LYS A 267 -13.17 4.46 17.97
C LYS A 267 -12.37 5.07 19.13
N LYS A 268 -11.05 5.11 19.01
CA LYS A 268 -10.12 5.76 19.95
C LYS A 268 -9.96 7.25 19.61
N PHE A 269 -11.06 7.99 19.68
CA PHE A 269 -11.11 9.37 19.19
C PHE A 269 -10.17 10.33 19.94
N ALA A 270 -9.95 10.12 21.23
CA ALA A 270 -9.01 10.93 22.01
C ALA A 270 -7.56 10.75 21.51
N GLU A 271 -7.10 9.51 21.38
CA GLU A 271 -5.76 9.18 20.85
C GLU A 271 -5.60 9.63 19.38
N ALA A 272 -6.67 9.53 18.58
CA ALA A 272 -6.68 10.03 17.21
C ALA A 272 -6.50 11.56 17.16
N PHE A 273 -7.18 12.30 18.04
CA PHE A 273 -7.01 13.74 18.17
C PHE A 273 -5.60 14.10 18.67
N GLU A 274 -5.05 13.36 19.63
CA GLU A 274 -3.67 13.57 20.11
C GLU A 274 -2.67 13.44 18.95
N THR A 275 -2.82 12.40 18.13
CA THR A 275 -2.00 12.18 16.93
C THR A 275 -2.07 13.36 15.95
N LEU A 276 -3.27 13.94 15.75
CA LEU A 276 -3.41 15.16 14.95
C LEU A 276 -2.68 16.34 15.60
N TYR A 277 -2.89 16.54 16.90
CA TYR A 277 -2.43 17.69 17.66
C TYR A 277 -0.90 17.74 17.82
N GLU A 278 -0.20 16.60 17.71
CA GLU A 278 1.27 16.52 17.65
C GLU A 278 1.86 17.46 16.58
N HIS A 279 1.20 17.58 15.42
CA HIS A 279 1.68 18.39 14.29
C HIS A 279 0.74 19.53 13.93
N ASN A 280 -0.57 19.26 13.91
CA ASN A 280 -1.61 20.21 13.54
C ASN A 280 -2.37 20.72 14.78
N PRO A 281 -2.14 21.97 15.25
CA PRO A 281 -2.89 22.52 16.37
C PRO A 281 -4.30 23.00 15.99
N PHE A 282 -4.67 22.96 14.71
CA PHE A 282 -5.93 23.44 14.15
C PHE A 282 -6.72 22.37 13.36
N PRO A 283 -6.97 21.16 13.89
CA PRO A 283 -7.68 20.11 13.15
C PRO A 283 -9.12 20.50 12.77
N GLY A 284 -9.83 21.24 13.62
CA GLY A 284 -11.17 21.75 13.32
C GLY A 284 -11.18 22.77 12.19
N VAL A 285 -10.13 23.60 12.07
CA VAL A 285 -9.94 24.51 10.93
C VAL A 285 -9.53 23.73 9.68
N CYS A 286 -8.51 22.89 9.76
CA CYS A 286 -7.98 22.14 8.61
C CYS A 286 -9.03 21.20 8.00
N GLY A 287 -9.84 20.53 8.83
CA GLY A 287 -10.96 19.72 8.37
C GLY A 287 -12.05 20.51 7.59
N ARG A 288 -12.01 21.85 7.60
CA ARG A 288 -12.94 22.73 6.87
C ARG A 288 -12.31 23.41 5.65
N VAL A 289 -11.04 23.81 5.75
CA VAL A 289 -10.44 24.74 4.78
C VAL A 289 -9.24 24.16 4.02
N CYS A 290 -8.76 22.99 4.41
CA CYS A 290 -7.66 22.32 3.73
C CYS A 290 -8.11 21.83 2.34
N PRO A 291 -7.25 21.87 1.31
CA PRO A 291 -7.51 21.18 0.04
C PRO A 291 -7.45 19.65 0.13
N HIS A 292 -7.18 19.11 1.33
CA HIS A 292 -6.99 17.69 1.64
C HIS A 292 -6.01 16.99 0.69
N PHE A 293 -4.77 17.48 0.65
CA PHE A 293 -3.65 16.90 -0.13
C PHE A 293 -3.49 15.38 0.11
N CYS A 294 -3.78 14.93 1.33
CA CYS A 294 -3.77 13.54 1.73
C CYS A 294 -4.81 12.66 0.99
N GLU A 295 -5.91 13.24 0.50
CA GLU A 295 -6.94 12.55 -0.29
C GLU A 295 -6.60 12.50 -1.78
N GLN A 296 -5.90 13.53 -2.29
CA GLN A 296 -5.60 13.69 -3.72
C GLN A 296 -4.72 12.55 -4.26
N GLN A 297 -3.78 12.06 -3.45
CA GLN A 297 -2.89 10.93 -3.81
C GLN A 297 -3.13 9.70 -2.94
N CYS A 298 -4.34 9.53 -2.38
CA CYS A 298 -4.67 8.30 -1.66
C CYS A 298 -4.62 7.10 -2.62
N ASN A 299 -3.87 6.04 -2.30
CA ASN A 299 -3.81 4.82 -3.13
C ASN A 299 -5.18 4.17 -3.37
N ARG A 300 -6.18 4.50 -2.56
CA ARG A 300 -7.56 4.02 -2.75
C ARG A 300 -8.24 4.63 -3.97
N ASN A 301 -7.75 5.76 -4.51
CA ASN A 301 -8.27 6.35 -5.75
C ASN A 301 -8.11 5.42 -6.97
N ASP A 302 -7.11 4.52 -6.96
CA ASP A 302 -6.92 3.50 -8.01
C ASP A 302 -7.80 2.25 -7.81
N PHE A 303 -8.60 2.21 -6.74
CA PHE A 303 -9.50 1.09 -6.43
C PHE A 303 -10.97 1.51 -6.46
N ASP A 304 -11.35 2.53 -5.68
CA ASP A 304 -12.67 3.15 -5.73
C ASP A 304 -12.59 4.68 -5.57
N GLU A 305 -12.70 5.20 -4.34
CA GLU A 305 -12.61 6.61 -4.00
C GLU A 305 -11.76 6.77 -2.73
N SER A 306 -10.96 7.85 -2.65
CA SER A 306 -10.22 8.23 -1.43
C SER A 306 -11.06 8.14 -0.15
N VAL A 307 -10.36 7.87 0.96
CA VAL A 307 -10.92 8.04 2.30
C VAL A 307 -11.22 9.53 2.52
N ASN A 308 -12.37 9.86 3.10
CA ASN A 308 -12.76 11.22 3.47
C ASN A 308 -12.02 11.68 4.75
N ILE A 309 -10.70 11.80 4.62
CA ILE A 309 -9.77 12.16 5.69
C ILE A 309 -10.12 13.53 6.28
N GLY A 310 -10.51 14.49 5.44
CA GLY A 310 -10.92 15.83 5.86
C GLY A 310 -12.11 15.82 6.80
N ALA A 311 -13.13 15.00 6.52
CA ALA A 311 -14.28 14.88 7.39
C ALA A 311 -13.96 14.17 8.72
N ILE A 312 -13.03 13.21 8.72
CA ILE A 312 -12.53 12.56 9.94
C ILE A 312 -11.75 13.57 10.79
N GLU A 313 -10.83 14.33 10.18
CA GLU A 313 -10.06 15.39 10.85
C GLU A 313 -11.00 16.45 11.46
N ARG A 314 -12.00 16.89 10.70
CA ARG A 314 -13.03 17.81 11.17
C ARG A 314 -13.78 17.27 12.39
N PHE A 315 -14.26 16.03 12.32
CA PHE A 315 -14.99 15.41 13.43
C PHE A 315 -14.13 15.35 14.70
N LEU A 316 -12.87 14.93 14.58
CA LEU A 316 -11.94 14.87 15.71
C LEU A 316 -11.69 16.27 16.30
N GLY A 317 -11.51 17.29 15.45
CA GLY A 317 -11.37 18.68 15.89
C GLY A 317 -12.62 19.22 16.61
N ASP A 318 -13.81 18.92 16.07
CA ASP A 318 -15.10 19.34 16.63
C ASP A 318 -15.41 18.63 17.97
N GLN A 319 -14.99 17.37 18.14
CA GLN A 319 -15.17 16.62 19.40
C GLN A 319 -14.21 17.08 20.52
N ALA A 320 -13.09 17.72 20.16
CA ALA A 320 -12.05 18.06 21.12
C ALA A 320 -12.40 19.23 22.07
N LEU A 321 -13.66 19.68 22.15
CA LEU A 321 -14.10 20.82 22.98
C LEU A 321 -13.57 20.76 24.43
N ASN A 322 -13.48 19.56 25.00
CA ASN A 322 -13.05 19.32 26.39
C ASN A 322 -11.67 18.65 26.51
N TYR A 323 -10.85 18.70 25.46
CA TYR A 323 -9.51 18.11 25.52
C TYR A 323 -8.67 18.78 26.63
N PRO A 324 -8.12 18.03 27.60
CA PRO A 324 -7.41 18.59 28.73
C PRO A 324 -6.07 19.18 28.28
N VAL A 325 -5.86 20.46 28.58
CA VAL A 325 -4.62 21.17 28.26
C VAL A 325 -3.90 21.52 29.55
N LEU A 326 -2.71 20.96 29.73
CA LEU A 326 -1.77 21.37 30.79
C LEU A 326 -0.79 22.40 30.24
N PRO A 327 -0.51 23.49 30.97
CA PRO A 327 0.49 24.47 30.57
C PRO A 327 1.88 23.85 30.50
N SER A 328 2.66 24.25 29.50
CA SER A 328 4.05 23.82 29.35
C SER A 328 4.93 24.56 30.37
N PRO A 329 5.77 23.87 31.16
CA PRO A 329 6.66 24.53 32.09
C PRO A 329 7.75 25.30 31.33
N VAL A 330 8.07 26.52 31.79
CA VAL A 330 9.20 27.29 31.28
C VAL A 330 10.48 26.72 31.90
N THR A 331 11.34 26.12 31.08
CA THR A 331 12.60 25.48 31.49
C THR A 331 13.84 26.10 30.84
N GLN A 332 13.63 26.90 29.78
CA GLN A 332 14.70 27.60 29.05
C GLN A 332 14.78 29.07 29.50
N THR A 333 15.95 29.69 29.32
CA THR A 333 16.18 31.10 29.72
C THR A 333 15.93 32.09 28.57
N GLU A 334 16.07 31.61 27.35
CA GLU A 334 15.92 32.33 26.10
C GLU A 334 14.44 32.69 25.90
N LYS A 335 14.23 33.91 25.40
CA LYS A 335 12.89 34.43 25.10
C LYS A 335 12.72 34.56 23.60
N ILE A 336 11.55 34.20 23.10
CA ILE A 336 11.27 34.17 21.67
C ILE A 336 10.10 35.10 21.36
N ALA A 337 10.28 35.96 20.35
CA ALA A 337 9.20 36.76 19.80
C ALA A 337 8.70 36.19 18.48
N VAL A 338 7.39 36.22 18.28
CA VAL A 338 6.75 35.87 17.01
C VAL A 338 5.91 37.05 16.53
N ILE A 339 6.17 37.55 15.32
CA ILE A 339 5.39 38.63 14.70
C ILE A 339 4.32 38.02 13.79
N GLY A 340 3.05 38.13 14.19
CA GLY A 340 1.89 37.61 13.47
C GLY A 340 1.30 36.36 14.13
N SER A 341 -0.01 36.38 14.37
CA SER A 341 -0.77 35.27 14.96
C SER A 341 -1.49 34.40 13.92
N GLY A 342 -0.96 34.32 12.70
CA GLY A 342 -1.43 33.37 11.69
C GLY A 342 -1.12 31.92 12.05
N PRO A 343 -1.56 30.95 11.23
CA PRO A 343 -1.34 29.53 11.48
C PRO A 343 0.13 29.17 11.70
N ALA A 344 1.05 29.74 10.90
CA ALA A 344 2.49 29.53 11.06
C ALA A 344 3.04 30.05 12.39
N GLY A 345 2.71 31.30 12.75
CA GLY A 345 3.20 31.94 13.97
C GLY A 345 2.68 31.26 15.23
N LEU A 346 1.38 30.94 15.28
CA LEU A 346 0.78 30.24 16.41
C LEU A 346 1.32 28.80 16.56
N THR A 347 1.53 28.09 15.45
CA THR A 347 2.12 26.75 15.47
C THR A 347 3.56 26.80 15.98
N ALA A 348 4.39 27.69 15.43
CA ALA A 348 5.78 27.83 15.88
C ALA A 348 5.86 28.20 17.37
N ALA A 349 5.00 29.13 17.81
CA ALA A 349 4.92 29.53 19.21
C ALA A 349 4.53 28.36 20.12
N LEU A 350 3.53 27.57 19.74
CA LEU A 350 3.11 26.38 20.49
C LEU A 350 4.28 25.39 20.65
N ARG A 351 4.92 25.00 19.54
CA ARG A 351 6.01 23.99 19.57
C ARG A 351 7.21 24.45 20.40
N LEU A 352 7.55 25.74 20.33
CA LEU A 352 8.62 26.31 21.15
C LEU A 352 8.22 26.39 22.64
N CYS A 353 6.96 26.70 22.93
CA CYS A 353 6.44 26.68 24.29
C CYS A 353 6.49 25.26 24.89
N GLU A 354 6.16 24.22 24.11
CA GLU A 354 6.26 22.80 24.49
C GLU A 354 7.72 22.36 24.74
N LYS A 355 8.69 23.00 24.08
CA LYS A 355 10.13 22.82 24.34
C LYS A 355 10.66 23.64 25.51
N GLY A 356 9.79 24.36 26.21
CA GLY A 356 10.09 25.06 27.47
C GLY A 356 10.54 26.51 27.34
N TYR A 357 10.40 27.13 26.16
CA TYR A 357 10.71 28.55 25.95
C TYR A 357 9.56 29.47 26.37
N GLU A 358 9.89 30.69 26.84
CA GLU A 358 8.91 31.76 26.97
C GLU A 358 8.70 32.41 25.59
N VAL A 359 7.46 32.32 25.06
CA VAL A 359 7.12 32.85 23.73
C VAL A 359 6.02 33.91 23.81
N THR A 360 6.27 35.05 23.15
CA THR A 360 5.28 36.12 22.97
C THR A 360 4.98 36.32 21.48
N VAL A 361 3.70 36.22 21.12
CA VAL A 361 3.16 36.49 19.78
C VAL A 361 2.60 37.91 19.75
N PHE A 362 3.05 38.72 18.81
CA PHE A 362 2.57 40.09 18.58
C PHE A 362 1.63 40.12 17.38
N GLU A 363 0.38 40.53 17.58
CA GLU A 363 -0.66 40.58 16.56
C GLU A 363 -1.13 42.02 16.33
N ALA A 364 -1.12 42.46 15.06
CA ALA A 364 -1.55 43.80 14.70
C ALA A 364 -3.06 44.01 14.81
N LEU A 365 -3.86 42.98 14.55
CA LEU A 365 -5.31 43.01 14.60
C LEU A 365 -5.85 42.93 16.04
N PRO A 366 -7.13 43.26 16.27
CA PRO A 366 -7.77 43.14 17.58
C PRO A 366 -7.90 41.72 18.13
N GLN A 367 -7.79 40.70 17.27
CA GLN A 367 -7.98 39.28 17.60
C GLN A 367 -6.95 38.44 16.87
N ALA A 368 -6.56 37.32 17.49
CA ALA A 368 -5.59 36.39 16.93
C ALA A 368 -6.17 35.49 15.82
N GLY A 369 -5.31 34.88 15.01
CA GLY A 369 -5.67 33.88 14.01
C GLY A 369 -5.36 34.26 12.57
N GLY A 370 -4.80 35.45 12.32
CA GLY A 370 -4.39 35.93 10.99
C GLY A 370 -5.50 35.76 9.94
N MET A 371 -5.15 35.25 8.75
CA MET A 371 -6.09 35.05 7.64
C MET A 371 -7.21 34.04 7.95
N MET A 372 -7.06 33.13 8.92
CA MET A 372 -8.16 32.27 9.37
C MET A 372 -9.26 33.12 10.04
N ARG A 373 -8.85 34.11 10.84
CA ARG A 373 -9.74 35.08 11.50
C ARG A 373 -10.20 36.18 10.55
N SER A 374 -9.35 36.72 9.67
CA SER A 374 -9.69 37.90 8.87
C SER A 374 -10.13 37.61 7.43
N GLY A 375 -9.67 36.52 6.82
CA GLY A 375 -9.90 36.23 5.40
C GLY A 375 -11.02 35.23 5.14
N ILE A 376 -11.04 34.13 5.87
CA ILE A 376 -11.99 33.03 5.59
C ILE A 376 -13.39 33.38 6.10
N PRO A 377 -14.44 33.33 5.25
CA PRO A 377 -15.82 33.65 5.67
C PRO A 377 -16.39 32.70 6.74
N LYS A 378 -17.32 33.20 7.56
CA LYS A 378 -17.93 32.45 8.68
C LYS A 378 -18.67 31.17 8.25
N PHE A 379 -19.27 31.17 7.05
CA PHE A 379 -19.98 30.01 6.51
C PHE A 379 -19.05 28.87 6.09
N ARG A 380 -17.73 29.14 5.96
CA ARG A 380 -16.68 28.11 5.74
C ARG A 380 -15.95 27.78 7.02
N LEU A 381 -15.61 28.80 7.81
CA LEU A 381 -14.90 28.65 9.08
C LEU A 381 -15.60 29.43 10.19
N PRO A 382 -16.43 28.75 11.01
CA PRO A 382 -17.09 29.37 12.15
C PRO A 382 -16.10 29.93 13.16
N ASP A 383 -16.41 31.11 13.70
CA ASP A 383 -15.47 31.82 14.57
C ASP A 383 -15.14 31.04 15.85
N ALA A 384 -16.17 30.41 16.44
CA ALA A 384 -16.05 29.65 17.67
C ALA A 384 -15.09 28.45 17.58
N VAL A 385 -14.96 27.83 16.38
CA VAL A 385 -14.02 26.72 16.16
C VAL A 385 -12.58 27.22 16.30
N LEU A 386 -12.27 28.33 15.63
CA LEU A 386 -10.95 28.96 15.69
C LEU A 386 -10.63 29.48 17.11
N ASP A 387 -11.60 30.12 17.77
CA ASP A 387 -11.42 30.68 19.10
C ASP A 387 -11.05 29.60 20.12
N LEU A 388 -11.67 28.42 20.02
CA LEU A 388 -11.38 27.28 20.86
C LEU A 388 -9.95 26.76 20.65
N GLU A 389 -9.51 26.62 19.40
CA GLU A 389 -8.17 26.12 19.08
C GLU A 389 -7.07 27.09 19.49
N ILE A 390 -7.26 28.40 19.28
CA ILE A 390 -6.35 29.44 19.78
C ILE A 390 -6.30 29.41 21.30
N LYS A 391 -7.44 29.27 21.97
CA LYS A 391 -7.49 29.18 23.43
C LYS A 391 -6.68 28.00 23.98
N ARG A 392 -6.65 26.85 23.30
CA ARG A 392 -5.78 25.72 23.69
C ARG A 392 -4.30 26.10 23.59
N ILE A 393 -3.91 26.87 22.58
CA ILE A 393 -2.54 27.37 22.42
C ILE A 393 -2.18 28.34 23.55
N GLU A 394 -3.08 29.24 23.93
CA GLU A 394 -2.88 30.12 25.10
C GLU A 394 -2.77 29.32 26.41
N GLN A 395 -3.61 28.30 26.60
CA GLN A 395 -3.58 27.41 27.77
C GLN A 395 -2.27 26.63 27.89
N LYS A 396 -1.58 26.35 26.76
CA LYS A 396 -0.24 25.76 26.75
C LYS A 396 0.86 26.71 27.22
N GLY A 397 0.59 28.02 27.33
CA GLY A 397 1.51 29.02 27.86
C GLY A 397 1.94 30.10 26.86
N VAL A 398 1.47 30.05 25.60
CA VAL A 398 1.78 31.07 24.60
C VAL A 398 1.12 32.39 24.97
N LYS A 399 1.90 33.47 25.05
CA LYS A 399 1.38 34.83 25.30
C LYS A 399 1.04 35.50 23.98
N ILE A 400 -0.17 36.06 23.85
CA ILE A 400 -0.60 36.76 22.64
C ILE A 400 -0.94 38.21 22.98
N GLU A 401 -0.23 39.15 22.36
CA GLU A 401 -0.47 40.59 22.48
C GLU A 401 -1.12 41.11 21.20
N THR A 402 -2.44 41.34 21.25
CA THR A 402 -3.21 41.90 20.13
C THR A 402 -3.12 43.43 20.06
N LYS A 403 -3.54 44.01 18.92
CA LYS A 403 -3.43 45.46 18.63
C LYS A 403 -1.99 46.00 18.75
N ARG A 404 -1.00 45.14 18.53
CA ARG A 404 0.41 45.45 18.67
C ARG A 404 1.16 45.16 17.37
N ARG A 405 1.13 46.14 16.45
CA ARG A 405 1.95 46.13 15.24
C ARG A 405 3.38 46.50 15.63
N VAL A 406 4.34 45.65 15.29
CA VAL A 406 5.75 45.76 15.69
C VAL A 406 6.67 45.43 14.52
N SER A 407 7.92 45.87 14.62
CA SER A 407 8.99 45.54 13.66
C SER A 407 10.15 44.81 14.33
N LEU A 408 11.05 44.24 13.52
CA LEU A 408 12.24 43.56 14.02
C LEU A 408 13.13 44.47 14.87
N GLY A 409 13.29 45.75 14.49
CA GLY A 409 14.09 46.71 15.25
C GLY A 409 13.59 46.90 16.69
N GLU A 410 12.28 46.86 16.91
CA GLU A 410 11.67 46.99 18.25
C GLU A 410 11.95 45.76 19.14
N LEU A 411 12.04 44.58 18.54
CA LEU A 411 12.08 43.31 19.27
C LEU A 411 13.49 42.74 19.45
N SER A 412 14.40 43.00 18.50
CA SER A 412 15.74 42.38 18.45
C SER A 412 16.53 42.51 19.77
N SER A 413 16.43 43.63 20.48
CA SER A 413 17.16 43.86 21.75
C SER A 413 16.57 43.14 22.99
N ARG A 414 15.35 42.60 22.89
CA ARG A 414 14.59 42.04 24.03
C ARG A 414 14.43 40.53 23.99
N PHE A 415 14.72 39.90 22.86
CA PHE A 415 14.48 38.49 22.60
C PHE A 415 15.73 37.84 22.02
N SER A 416 15.95 36.56 22.35
CA SER A 416 17.08 35.78 21.86
C SER A 416 16.96 35.46 20.38
N THR A 417 15.74 35.44 19.84
CA THR A 417 15.43 35.20 18.42
C THR A 417 14.04 35.75 18.09
N VAL A 418 13.82 36.08 16.82
CA VAL A 418 12.52 36.56 16.32
C VAL A 418 12.06 35.74 15.12
N ILE A 419 10.78 35.33 15.14
CA ILE A 419 10.12 34.66 14.02
C ILE A 419 9.13 35.64 13.39
N THR A 420 9.29 35.95 12.11
CA THR A 420 8.32 36.74 11.35
C THR A 420 7.37 35.80 10.61
N ALA A 421 6.07 35.94 10.88
CA ALA A 421 4.99 35.14 10.31
C ALA A 421 3.77 36.03 9.95
N VAL A 422 4.03 37.20 9.36
CA VAL A 422 3.01 38.22 9.03
C VAL A 422 2.12 37.84 7.84
N GLY A 423 2.48 36.77 7.13
CA GLY A 423 1.76 36.27 5.96
C GLY A 423 1.74 37.24 4.77
N SER A 424 0.99 36.89 3.74
CA SER A 424 0.79 37.69 2.53
C SER A 424 -0.65 38.20 2.49
N HIS A 425 -0.87 39.47 2.85
CA HIS A 425 -2.22 40.01 3.07
C HIS A 425 -2.46 41.36 2.40
N ILE A 426 -1.55 41.82 1.54
CA ILE A 426 -1.70 43.02 0.73
C ILE A 426 -2.03 42.60 -0.71
N GLY A 427 -3.14 43.08 -1.26
CA GLY A 427 -3.57 42.76 -2.62
C GLY A 427 -2.59 43.19 -3.72
N ALA A 428 -2.50 42.38 -4.77
CA ALA A 428 -1.78 42.73 -5.99
C ALA A 428 -2.55 43.77 -6.84
N ARG A 429 -1.80 44.56 -7.62
CA ARG A 429 -2.34 45.62 -8.49
C ARG A 429 -2.77 45.07 -9.85
N LEU A 430 -3.88 45.58 -10.39
CA LEU A 430 -4.33 45.28 -11.76
C LEU A 430 -3.48 45.99 -12.81
N LEU A 431 -2.81 47.08 -12.42
CA LEU A 431 -2.06 47.97 -13.33
C LEU A 431 -2.95 48.61 -14.39
N LEU A 432 -4.19 48.96 -14.01
CA LEU A 432 -5.15 49.68 -14.83
C LEU A 432 -5.35 51.10 -14.28
N ASP A 433 -5.56 52.05 -15.18
CA ASP A 433 -5.89 53.42 -14.81
C ASP A 433 -7.18 53.47 -13.98
N GLY A 434 -7.17 54.26 -12.90
CA GLY A 434 -8.32 54.42 -11.99
C GLY A 434 -8.57 53.23 -11.05
N GLU A 435 -7.72 52.20 -11.03
CA GLU A 435 -7.96 51.00 -10.18
C GLU A 435 -8.12 51.33 -8.70
N ASP A 436 -7.38 52.31 -8.16
CA ASP A 436 -7.35 52.59 -6.73
C ASP A 436 -8.64 53.27 -6.25
N GLU A 437 -9.36 53.95 -7.16
CA GLU A 437 -10.64 54.61 -6.88
C GLU A 437 -11.85 53.75 -7.27
N LEU A 438 -11.70 52.87 -8.27
CA LEU A 438 -12.80 52.14 -8.91
C LEU A 438 -12.83 50.65 -8.58
N SER A 439 -11.85 50.12 -7.84
CA SER A 439 -11.82 48.72 -7.42
C SER A 439 -11.55 48.58 -5.94
N LEU A 440 -12.12 47.53 -5.34
CA LEU A 440 -11.84 47.11 -3.97
C LEU A 440 -10.86 45.93 -3.98
N ASP A 441 -9.97 45.88 -3.00
CA ASP A 441 -9.15 44.68 -2.76
C ASP A 441 -9.97 43.60 -2.05
N GLY A 442 -9.95 42.37 -2.57
CA GLY A 442 -10.77 41.26 -2.08
C GLY A 442 -10.43 40.82 -0.66
N ILE A 443 -9.15 40.84 -0.27
CA ILE A 443 -8.74 40.51 1.11
C ILE A 443 -9.24 41.58 2.06
N THR A 444 -9.03 42.84 1.70
CA THR A 444 -9.48 43.99 2.48
C THR A 444 -11.00 43.96 2.66
N PHE A 445 -11.75 43.70 1.58
CA PHE A 445 -13.20 43.52 1.63
C PHE A 445 -13.61 42.41 2.60
N LEU A 446 -13.04 41.20 2.49
CA LEU A 446 -13.39 40.08 3.38
C LEU A 446 -13.05 40.39 4.84
N ARG A 447 -11.89 41.03 5.09
CA ARG A 447 -11.45 41.45 6.42
C ARG A 447 -12.38 42.49 7.03
N GLU A 448 -12.68 43.55 6.30
CA GLU A 448 -13.61 44.59 6.75
C GLU A 448 -15.00 44.01 6.97
N PHE A 449 -15.47 43.14 6.08
CA PHE A 449 -16.74 42.45 6.25
C PHE A 449 -16.79 41.64 7.55
N LYS A 450 -15.71 40.91 7.85
CA LYS A 450 -15.65 40.06 9.05
C LYS A 450 -15.50 40.86 10.35
N LEU A 451 -14.84 42.02 10.30
CA LEU A 451 -14.58 42.86 11.48
C LEU A 451 -15.64 43.94 11.74
N LEU A 452 -16.22 44.51 10.67
CA LEU A 452 -17.07 45.71 10.70
C LEU A 452 -18.45 45.48 10.09
N GLY A 453 -18.66 44.37 9.35
CA GLY A 453 -19.89 44.13 8.60
C GLY A 453 -19.86 44.76 7.21
N ASN A 454 -21.03 45.00 6.61
CA ASN A 454 -21.15 45.44 5.21
C ASN A 454 -20.83 46.94 4.99
N GLU A 455 -19.64 47.39 5.41
CA GLU A 455 -19.15 48.76 5.19
C GLU A 455 -18.91 49.06 3.71
N ALA A 456 -18.60 48.04 2.91
CA ALA A 456 -18.48 48.17 1.47
C ALA A 456 -19.79 48.59 0.78
N GLY A 457 -20.93 48.55 1.50
CA GLY A 457 -22.23 48.98 1.01
C GLY A 457 -22.71 48.16 -0.19
N ILE A 458 -22.49 46.85 -0.17
CA ILE A 458 -23.06 45.94 -1.17
C ILE A 458 -24.56 45.80 -0.88
N ALA A 459 -25.40 46.16 -1.83
CA ALA A 459 -26.85 46.08 -1.71
C ALA A 459 -27.42 44.91 -2.52
N LYS A 460 -28.64 44.49 -2.15
CA LYS A 460 -29.39 43.49 -2.89
C LYS A 460 -29.64 43.98 -4.33
N GLY A 461 -29.31 43.15 -5.31
CA GLY A 461 -29.41 43.47 -6.74
C GLY A 461 -28.21 44.21 -7.33
N ASP A 462 -27.18 44.52 -6.54
CA ASP A 462 -25.91 45.02 -7.08
C ASP A 462 -25.27 43.97 -7.99
N ARG A 463 -24.73 44.39 -9.13
CA ARG A 463 -23.86 43.56 -9.98
C ARG A 463 -22.41 43.79 -9.59
N ILE A 464 -21.72 42.71 -9.26
CA ILE A 464 -20.34 42.74 -8.76
C ILE A 464 -19.46 41.94 -9.70
N ALA A 465 -18.43 42.59 -10.25
CA ALA A 465 -17.38 41.93 -11.01
C ALA A 465 -16.21 41.57 -10.09
N ILE A 466 -15.90 40.28 -9.99
CA ILE A 466 -14.75 39.78 -9.23
C ILE A 466 -13.66 39.38 -10.22
N ILE A 467 -12.46 39.96 -10.09
CA ILE A 467 -11.33 39.63 -10.96
C ILE A 467 -10.40 38.66 -10.22
N GLY A 468 -10.29 37.42 -10.68
CA GLY A 468 -9.41 36.43 -10.06
C GLY A 468 -9.92 35.00 -10.22
N GLY A 469 -9.15 34.04 -9.72
CA GLY A 469 -9.53 32.62 -9.76
C GLY A 469 -9.09 31.79 -8.55
N GLY A 470 -8.54 32.43 -7.51
CA GLY A 470 -8.17 31.77 -6.26
C GLY A 470 -9.29 31.71 -5.24
N ASN A 471 -9.04 31.08 -4.10
CA ASN A 471 -10.02 30.96 -3.01
C ASN A 471 -10.58 32.33 -2.57
N THR A 472 -9.76 33.39 -2.54
CA THR A 472 -10.23 34.75 -2.26
C THR A 472 -11.33 35.21 -3.22
N ALA A 473 -11.21 34.91 -4.52
CA ALA A 473 -12.25 35.30 -5.50
C ALA A 473 -13.56 34.55 -5.25
N VAL A 474 -13.46 33.26 -4.92
CA VAL A 474 -14.61 32.41 -4.58
C VAL A 474 -15.30 32.89 -3.30
N ASP A 475 -14.52 33.16 -2.25
CA ASP A 475 -15.02 33.65 -0.96
C ASP A 475 -15.70 35.02 -1.09
N VAL A 476 -15.11 35.93 -1.88
CA VAL A 476 -15.72 37.23 -2.20
C VAL A 476 -17.06 37.03 -2.91
N ALA A 477 -17.10 36.17 -3.93
CA ALA A 477 -18.32 35.93 -4.71
C ALA A 477 -19.44 35.34 -3.85
N ARG A 478 -19.14 34.29 -3.07
CA ARG A 478 -20.10 33.66 -2.14
C ARG A 478 -20.57 34.60 -1.04
N THR A 479 -19.71 35.51 -0.58
CA THR A 479 -20.08 36.56 0.39
C THR A 479 -21.00 37.60 -0.24
N ALA A 480 -20.68 38.07 -1.46
CA ALA A 480 -21.53 39.01 -2.19
C ALA A 480 -22.93 38.43 -2.48
N LEU A 481 -23.00 37.15 -2.83
CA LEU A 481 -24.25 36.44 -3.09
C LEU A 481 -25.13 36.38 -1.83
N ARG A 482 -24.53 36.13 -0.65
CA ARG A 482 -25.23 36.19 0.66
C ARG A 482 -25.66 37.60 1.04
N LEU A 483 -25.04 38.65 0.50
CA LEU A 483 -25.49 40.04 0.62
C LEU A 483 -26.60 40.38 -0.39
N GLY A 484 -26.98 39.43 -1.24
CA GLY A 484 -28.07 39.57 -2.23
C GLY A 484 -27.62 40.17 -3.56
N ALA A 485 -26.31 40.27 -3.79
CA ALA A 485 -25.75 40.77 -5.04
C ALA A 485 -25.65 39.66 -6.09
N GLU A 486 -25.58 40.06 -7.36
CA GLU A 486 -25.23 39.21 -8.49
C GLU A 486 -23.71 39.26 -8.69
N ALA A 487 -23.04 38.13 -8.44
CA ALA A 487 -21.59 38.04 -8.48
C ALA A 487 -21.11 37.26 -9.71
N VAL A 488 -20.22 37.88 -10.50
CA VAL A 488 -19.56 37.22 -11.64
C VAL A 488 -18.05 37.25 -11.45
N ILE A 489 -17.43 36.07 -11.44
CA ILE A 489 -15.98 35.89 -11.43
C ILE A 489 -15.47 35.93 -12.87
N TYR A 490 -14.52 36.82 -13.16
CA TYR A 490 -13.78 36.85 -14.42
C TYR A 490 -12.39 36.26 -14.20
N TYR A 491 -12.14 35.13 -14.86
CA TYR A 491 -10.87 34.43 -14.75
C TYR A 491 -10.18 34.32 -16.10
N ARG A 492 -8.93 34.75 -16.16
CA ARG A 492 -8.13 34.80 -17.40
C ARG A 492 -7.68 33.44 -17.95
N ARG A 493 -7.99 32.34 -17.27
CA ARG A 493 -7.67 30.96 -17.71
C ARG A 493 -8.92 30.09 -17.65
N THR A 494 -8.78 28.78 -17.84
CA THR A 494 -9.90 27.83 -17.75
C THR A 494 -10.05 27.27 -16.34
N MET A 495 -11.09 26.46 -16.12
CA MET A 495 -11.30 25.72 -14.88
C MET A 495 -10.09 24.86 -14.49
N ALA A 496 -9.42 24.23 -15.46
CA ALA A 496 -8.30 23.33 -15.20
C ALA A 496 -7.08 24.03 -14.58
N GLU A 497 -6.87 25.31 -14.88
CA GLU A 497 -5.80 26.11 -14.28
C GLU A 497 -6.27 26.95 -13.08
N MET A 498 -7.52 26.80 -12.62
CA MET A 498 -8.07 27.59 -11.52
C MET A 498 -7.42 27.15 -10.19
N PRO A 499 -6.75 28.06 -9.45
CA PRO A 499 -6.04 27.70 -8.22
C PRO A 499 -6.96 27.56 -6.99
N ALA A 500 -8.25 27.87 -7.10
CA ALA A 500 -9.21 27.64 -6.04
C ALA A 500 -9.41 26.13 -5.79
N ILE A 501 -9.76 25.77 -4.56
CA ILE A 501 -10.06 24.38 -4.19
C ILE A 501 -11.30 23.94 -4.98
N ALA A 502 -11.21 22.79 -5.67
CA ALA A 502 -12.26 22.32 -6.58
C ALA A 502 -13.64 22.24 -5.90
N GLN A 503 -13.70 21.66 -4.69
CA GLN A 503 -14.94 21.58 -3.91
C GLN A 503 -15.55 22.97 -3.63
N GLU A 504 -14.73 23.98 -3.37
CA GLU A 504 -15.21 25.35 -3.11
C GLU A 504 -15.79 26.00 -4.37
N VAL A 505 -15.22 25.69 -5.53
CA VAL A 505 -15.75 26.14 -6.82
C VAL A 505 -17.08 25.44 -7.12
N GLU A 506 -17.18 24.14 -6.87
CA GLU A 506 -18.43 23.38 -7.01
C GLU A 506 -19.53 23.92 -6.10
N GLU A 507 -19.22 24.18 -4.83
CA GLU A 507 -20.16 24.80 -3.89
C GLU A 507 -20.57 26.20 -4.35
N ALA A 508 -19.64 27.04 -4.82
CA ALA A 508 -19.96 28.37 -5.32
C ALA A 508 -20.90 28.33 -6.54
N LEU A 509 -20.64 27.43 -7.50
CA LEU A 509 -21.52 27.22 -8.65
C LEU A 509 -22.91 26.73 -8.23
N ALA A 510 -22.98 25.81 -7.26
CA ALA A 510 -24.25 25.32 -6.71
C ALA A 510 -25.04 26.42 -5.98
N GLU A 511 -24.35 27.40 -5.39
CA GLU A 511 -24.95 28.59 -4.78
C GLU A 511 -25.38 29.67 -5.81
N GLY A 512 -25.03 29.50 -7.09
CA GLY A 512 -25.40 30.39 -8.19
C GLY A 512 -24.35 31.43 -8.56
N VAL A 513 -23.10 31.30 -8.11
CA VAL A 513 -21.98 32.14 -8.56
C VAL A 513 -21.74 31.88 -10.05
N GLN A 514 -21.61 32.95 -10.84
CA GLN A 514 -21.27 32.83 -12.26
C GLN A 514 -19.76 32.98 -12.45
N ILE A 515 -19.18 32.19 -13.36
CA ILE A 515 -17.75 32.26 -13.71
C ILE A 515 -17.62 32.42 -15.22
N ARG A 516 -16.97 33.49 -15.66
CA ARG A 516 -16.56 33.71 -17.05
C ARG A 516 -15.06 33.42 -17.18
N PHE A 517 -14.76 32.27 -17.77
CA PHE A 517 -13.40 31.84 -18.07
C PHE A 517 -12.83 32.57 -19.28
N LEU A 518 -11.50 32.50 -19.44
CA LEU A 518 -10.79 33.08 -20.56
C LEU A 518 -11.12 34.57 -20.75
N THR A 519 -11.23 35.32 -19.66
CA THR A 519 -11.54 36.75 -19.70
C THR A 519 -10.69 37.51 -18.71
N ALA A 520 -10.11 38.62 -19.15
CA ALA A 520 -9.31 39.52 -18.33
C ALA A 520 -9.82 40.97 -18.41
N PRO A 521 -9.63 41.78 -17.36
CA PRO A 521 -9.97 43.21 -17.43
C PRO A 521 -8.95 43.96 -18.28
N ALA A 522 -9.46 44.86 -19.13
CA ALA A 522 -8.67 45.72 -20.02
C ALA A 522 -8.77 47.22 -19.67
N GLY A 523 -9.77 47.62 -18.89
CA GLY A 523 -9.94 49.03 -18.49
C GLY A 523 -11.09 49.26 -17.51
N LEU A 524 -11.01 50.35 -16.75
CA LEU A 524 -11.98 50.77 -15.75
C LEU A 524 -12.34 52.25 -15.96
N LYS A 525 -13.63 52.55 -16.08
CA LYS A 525 -14.13 53.94 -16.17
C LYS A 525 -15.43 54.10 -15.39
N LYS A 526 -15.78 55.33 -15.02
CA LYS A 526 -17.13 55.66 -14.55
C LYS A 526 -17.98 56.13 -15.71
N ASN A 527 -19.21 55.63 -15.80
CA ASN A 527 -20.20 56.13 -16.74
C ASN A 527 -20.89 57.41 -16.18
N SER A 528 -21.75 58.02 -16.99
CA SER A 528 -22.49 59.25 -16.63
C SER A 528 -23.47 59.07 -15.46
N GLN A 529 -23.83 57.84 -15.10
CA GLN A 529 -24.70 57.50 -13.96
C GLN A 529 -23.89 57.13 -12.71
N GLY A 530 -22.56 57.23 -12.74
CA GLY A 530 -21.67 56.91 -11.63
C GLY A 530 -21.38 55.42 -11.42
N GLN A 531 -21.86 54.55 -12.33
CA GLN A 531 -21.57 53.11 -12.31
C GLN A 531 -20.22 52.83 -12.97
N ILE A 532 -19.63 51.68 -12.66
CA ILE A 532 -18.34 51.29 -13.22
C ILE A 532 -18.58 50.56 -14.54
N GLU A 533 -17.98 51.11 -15.59
CA GLU A 533 -17.82 50.50 -16.90
C GLU A 533 -16.50 49.72 -16.92
N LEU A 534 -16.59 48.39 -16.93
CA LEU A 534 -15.46 47.49 -16.95
C LEU A 534 -15.28 46.95 -18.37
N SER A 535 -14.18 47.33 -19.00
CA SER A 535 -13.76 46.75 -20.28
C SER A 535 -13.06 45.43 -20.04
N LEU A 536 -13.39 44.43 -20.85
CA LEU A 536 -12.93 43.05 -20.79
C LEU A 536 -12.36 42.66 -22.14
N ILE A 537 -11.40 41.74 -22.14
CA ILE A 537 -10.85 41.11 -23.33
C ILE A 537 -10.86 39.59 -23.15
N ASP A 538 -11.22 38.86 -24.19
CA ASP A 538 -11.16 37.41 -24.17
C ASP A 538 -9.70 36.94 -24.32
N MET A 539 -9.40 35.78 -23.75
CA MET A 539 -8.06 35.20 -23.67
C MET A 539 -8.02 33.83 -24.35
N GLU A 540 -6.87 33.43 -24.86
CA GLU A 540 -6.57 32.04 -25.23
C GLU A 540 -5.40 31.50 -24.41
N LEU A 541 -5.26 30.17 -24.34
CA LEU A 541 -4.16 29.55 -23.61
C LEU A 541 -2.97 29.31 -24.53
N GLY A 542 -1.84 29.94 -24.21
CA GLY A 542 -0.52 29.66 -24.79
C GLY A 542 0.20 28.52 -24.08
N GLU A 543 1.53 28.50 -24.22
CA GLU A 543 2.38 27.50 -23.58
C GLU A 543 2.38 27.58 -22.05
N PRO A 544 2.59 26.46 -21.33
CA PRO A 544 2.81 26.45 -19.88
C PRO A 544 3.95 27.37 -19.43
N ASP A 545 3.76 28.03 -18.29
CA ASP A 545 4.81 28.74 -17.55
C ASP A 545 5.64 27.78 -16.67
N SER A 546 6.62 28.31 -15.94
CA SER A 546 7.46 27.52 -15.03
C SER A 546 6.71 26.86 -13.87
N SER A 547 5.47 27.28 -13.59
CA SER A 547 4.57 26.63 -12.63
C SER A 547 3.70 25.54 -13.28
N GLY A 548 3.89 25.26 -14.57
CA GLY A 548 3.09 24.32 -15.35
C GLY A 548 1.75 24.89 -15.83
N ARG A 549 1.41 26.13 -15.49
CA ARG A 549 0.12 26.75 -15.86
C ARG A 549 0.23 27.44 -17.21
N ARG A 550 -0.75 27.22 -18.08
CA ARG A 550 -0.78 27.86 -19.41
C ARG A 550 -0.86 29.38 -19.31
N LYS A 551 -0.05 30.07 -20.11
CA LYS A 551 -0.02 31.53 -20.18
C LYS A 551 -1.26 32.05 -20.90
N PRO A 552 -2.00 33.03 -20.34
CA PRO A 552 -3.13 33.63 -21.03
C PRO A 552 -2.63 34.67 -22.05
N ILE A 553 -3.12 34.60 -23.28
CA ILE A 553 -2.79 35.50 -24.40
C ILE A 553 -4.07 36.25 -24.80
N PRO A 554 -4.07 37.59 -24.89
CA PRO A 554 -5.25 38.34 -25.31
C PRO A 554 -5.64 38.06 -26.76
N VAL A 555 -6.94 37.94 -27.02
CA VAL A 555 -7.50 37.82 -28.38
C VAL A 555 -7.89 39.21 -28.87
N GLU A 556 -7.12 39.78 -29.81
CA GLU A 556 -7.39 41.11 -30.37
C GLU A 556 -8.78 41.18 -31.03
N GLY A 557 -9.52 42.27 -30.81
CA GLY A 557 -10.85 42.47 -31.38
C GLY A 557 -12.00 41.79 -30.63
N SER A 558 -11.72 41.15 -29.48
CA SER A 558 -12.71 40.50 -28.61
C SER A 558 -13.23 41.39 -27.48
N GLU A 559 -12.94 42.70 -27.52
CA GLU A 559 -13.24 43.61 -26.43
C GLU A 559 -14.75 43.70 -26.17
N SER A 560 -15.12 43.58 -24.90
CA SER A 560 -16.51 43.71 -24.45
C SER A 560 -16.58 44.56 -23.19
N THR A 561 -17.76 45.10 -22.90
CA THR A 561 -17.95 46.00 -21.76
C THR A 561 -19.11 45.51 -20.91
N VAL A 562 -18.93 45.55 -19.59
CA VAL A 562 -19.99 45.28 -18.61
C VAL A 562 -20.15 46.45 -17.65
N ILE A 563 -21.39 46.71 -17.23
CA ILE A 563 -21.73 47.79 -16.30
C ILE A 563 -22.06 47.18 -14.94
N VAL A 564 -21.23 47.50 -13.94
CA VAL A 564 -21.30 46.94 -12.59
C VAL A 564 -21.30 48.04 -11.53
N GLN A 565 -21.81 47.72 -10.35
CA GLN A 565 -21.82 48.62 -9.21
C GLN A 565 -20.46 48.64 -8.50
N LYS A 566 -19.79 47.48 -8.45
CA LYS A 566 -18.46 47.35 -7.84
C LYS A 566 -17.59 46.37 -8.62
N VAL A 567 -16.29 46.64 -8.59
CA VAL A 567 -15.25 45.73 -9.05
C VAL A 567 -14.40 45.34 -7.85
N ILE A 568 -14.17 44.04 -7.65
CA ILE A 568 -13.35 43.52 -6.56
C ILE A 568 -12.19 42.70 -7.15
N LYS A 569 -10.95 43.08 -6.85
CA LYS A 569 -9.74 42.40 -7.34
C LYS A 569 -9.24 41.38 -6.34
N ALA A 570 -8.96 40.17 -6.83
CA ALA A 570 -8.47 39.02 -6.07
C ALA A 570 -7.41 38.25 -6.89
N ILE A 571 -6.41 38.99 -7.39
CA ILE A 571 -5.41 38.51 -8.37
C ILE A 571 -4.05 38.13 -7.79
N GLY A 572 -3.90 38.13 -6.46
CA GLY A 572 -2.66 37.77 -5.79
C GLY A 572 -2.42 38.61 -4.54
N GLN A 573 -1.37 38.26 -3.79
CA GLN A 573 -1.07 38.82 -2.48
C GLN A 573 0.44 39.04 -2.33
N ARG A 574 0.83 40.00 -1.49
CA ARG A 574 2.20 40.23 -1.02
C ARG A 574 2.21 40.46 0.49
N PHE A 575 3.37 40.27 1.12
CA PHE A 575 3.55 40.50 2.55
C PHE A 575 3.75 42.00 2.87
N ASP A 576 3.56 42.34 4.14
CA ASP A 576 3.81 43.67 4.67
C ASP A 576 5.29 43.83 5.05
N GLU A 577 6.00 44.70 4.33
CA GLU A 577 7.43 44.98 4.53
C GLU A 577 7.71 45.73 5.85
N TYR A 578 6.69 46.27 6.51
CA TYR A 578 6.83 46.98 7.79
C TYR A 578 7.51 46.11 8.87
N ALA A 579 7.28 44.79 8.86
CA ALA A 579 7.91 43.87 9.80
C ALA A 579 9.44 43.97 9.79
N PHE A 580 10.03 44.34 8.64
CA PHE A 580 11.47 44.47 8.42
C PHE A 580 11.97 45.93 8.46
N ASP A 581 11.20 46.87 9.03
CA ASP A 581 11.54 48.30 9.08
C ASP A 581 11.83 48.91 7.69
N GLY A 582 11.17 48.41 6.64
CA GLY A 582 11.40 48.86 5.26
C GLY A 582 12.70 48.37 4.63
N MET A 583 13.41 47.43 5.26
CA MET A 583 14.54 46.73 4.64
C MET A 583 14.04 45.81 3.53
N ALA A 584 14.64 45.92 2.34
CA ALA A 584 14.36 45.02 1.24
C ALA A 584 15.01 43.64 1.49
N LEU A 585 14.31 42.78 2.23
CA LEU A 585 14.68 41.38 2.42
C LEU A 585 13.88 40.47 1.50
N LYS A 586 14.52 39.40 1.03
CA LYS A 586 13.84 38.29 0.36
C LYS A 586 13.47 37.26 1.42
N PRO A 587 12.21 37.23 1.91
CA PRO A 587 11.82 36.22 2.87
C PRO A 587 11.98 34.84 2.24
N ARG A 588 12.56 33.93 3.02
CA ARG A 588 12.65 32.50 2.71
C ARG A 588 12.33 31.72 3.96
N GLN A 589 11.81 30.51 3.81
CA GLN A 589 11.52 29.68 4.97
C GLN A 589 12.78 29.43 5.80
N GLY A 590 12.63 29.49 7.13
CA GLY A 590 13.71 29.26 8.06
C GLY A 590 14.52 30.50 8.37
N ARG A 591 15.76 30.32 8.87
CA ARG A 591 16.64 31.42 9.22
C ARG A 591 16.94 32.28 8.01
N ILE A 592 16.90 33.61 8.16
CA ILE A 592 17.29 34.55 7.10
C ILE A 592 18.58 35.30 7.47
N GLU A 593 19.27 35.81 6.45
CA GLU A 593 20.34 36.77 6.67
C GLU A 593 19.73 38.12 7.02
N TYR A 594 20.13 38.66 8.17
CA TYR A 594 19.67 39.92 8.71
C TYR A 594 20.86 40.66 9.30
N ALA A 595 20.94 41.98 9.10
CA ALA A 595 22.09 42.79 9.52
C ALA A 595 22.18 42.99 11.05
N GLY A 596 21.13 42.62 11.80
CA GLY A 596 21.14 42.65 13.27
C GLY A 596 21.79 41.42 13.89
N GLU A 597 22.22 41.56 15.15
CA GLU A 597 22.86 40.48 15.92
C GLU A 597 21.90 39.35 16.29
N THR A 598 20.62 39.68 16.46
CA THR A 598 19.57 38.72 16.83
C THR A 598 19.18 37.87 15.62
N PRO A 599 19.23 36.53 15.71
CA PRO A 599 18.75 35.64 14.65
C PRO A 599 17.28 35.89 14.31
N VAL A 600 16.98 35.86 13.00
CA VAL A 600 15.62 36.07 12.47
C VAL A 600 15.23 34.91 11.57
N PHE A 601 13.97 34.48 11.68
CA PHE A 601 13.39 33.39 10.91
C PHE A 601 12.09 33.84 10.23
N CYS A 602 11.79 33.34 9.04
CA CYS A 602 10.51 33.56 8.38
C CYS A 602 9.70 32.27 8.25
N ALA A 603 8.38 32.35 8.45
CA ALA A 603 7.46 31.22 8.36
C ALA A 603 6.15 31.58 7.64
N GLY A 604 5.48 30.57 7.09
CA GLY A 604 4.17 30.68 6.44
C GLY A 604 4.19 31.47 5.12
N ASP A 605 3.03 31.99 4.70
CA ASP A 605 2.77 32.56 3.37
C ASP A 605 3.71 33.69 2.93
N MET A 606 4.39 34.36 3.87
CA MET A 606 5.39 35.36 3.52
C MET A 606 6.70 34.75 3.02
N ALA A 607 6.98 33.51 3.43
CA ALA A 607 8.24 32.80 3.21
C ALA A 607 8.08 31.65 2.20
N TRP A 608 6.96 30.92 2.26
CA TRP A 608 6.59 29.83 1.37
C TRP A 608 5.14 29.37 1.62
N GLY A 609 4.48 28.83 0.58
CA GLY A 609 3.14 28.21 0.69
C GLY A 609 1.99 29.22 0.71
N GLY A 610 0.75 28.73 0.65
CA GLY A 610 -0.44 29.58 0.63
C GLY A 610 -1.72 28.96 1.24
N THR A 611 -1.61 27.78 1.85
CA THR A 611 -2.71 27.12 2.55
C THR A 611 -2.46 27.05 4.05
N VAL A 612 -3.52 26.91 4.84
CA VAL A 612 -3.43 26.82 6.31
C VAL A 612 -2.51 25.65 6.74
N THR A 613 -2.62 24.49 6.10
CA THR A 613 -1.80 23.30 6.43
C THR A 613 -0.32 23.47 6.07
N GLU A 614 0.00 24.15 4.97
CA GLU A 614 1.40 24.49 4.62
C GLU A 614 2.00 25.47 5.63
N ALA A 615 1.22 26.46 6.06
CA ALA A 615 1.66 27.42 7.07
C ALA A 615 1.93 26.74 8.43
N ILE A 616 1.10 25.77 8.83
CA ILE A 616 1.34 24.93 10.02
C ILE A 616 2.65 24.16 9.87
N GLY A 617 2.85 23.48 8.74
CA GLY A 617 4.10 22.75 8.47
C GLY A 617 5.34 23.64 8.48
N SER A 618 5.22 24.86 7.93
CA SER A 618 6.26 25.89 7.98
C SER A 618 6.57 26.28 9.44
N GLY A 619 5.54 26.49 10.26
CA GLY A 619 5.69 26.78 11.69
C GLY A 619 6.39 25.65 12.47
N ASN A 620 6.02 24.38 12.23
CA ASN A 620 6.67 23.22 12.83
C ASN A 620 8.18 23.18 12.49
N LYS A 621 8.53 23.34 11.21
CA LYS A 621 9.93 23.32 10.74
C LYS A 621 10.75 24.46 11.35
N VAL A 622 10.20 25.67 11.38
CA VAL A 622 10.88 26.83 11.97
C VAL A 622 11.06 26.68 13.48
N ALA A 623 10.10 26.08 14.19
CA ALA A 623 10.27 25.80 15.62
C ALA A 623 11.42 24.83 15.89
N GLU A 624 11.57 23.77 15.09
CA GLU A 624 12.71 22.85 15.21
C GLU A 624 14.04 23.52 14.87
N GLU A 625 14.09 24.34 13.83
CA GLU A 625 15.30 25.08 13.44
C GLU A 625 15.74 26.09 14.52
N VAL A 626 14.78 26.81 15.10
CA VAL A 626 15.02 27.73 16.21
C VAL A 626 15.51 26.97 17.44
N HIS A 627 14.89 25.85 17.80
CA HIS A 627 15.33 25.04 18.93
C HIS A 627 16.74 24.51 18.71
N ALA A 628 17.05 23.98 17.53
CA ALA A 628 18.38 23.49 17.20
C ALA A 628 19.43 24.60 17.31
N LEU A 629 19.14 25.81 16.80
CA LEU A 629 20.02 26.97 16.93
C LEU A 629 20.32 27.31 18.40
N LEU A 630 19.28 27.44 19.23
CA LEU A 630 19.42 27.85 20.63
C LEU A 630 20.10 26.78 21.50
N GLN A 631 19.99 25.50 21.13
CA GLN A 631 20.67 24.40 21.81
C GLN A 631 22.07 24.10 21.24
N GLY A 632 22.52 24.82 20.21
CA GLY A 632 23.80 24.55 19.54
C GLY A 632 23.84 23.21 18.79
N LEU A 633 22.68 22.69 18.39
CA LEU A 633 22.52 21.45 17.63
C LEU A 633 22.58 21.73 16.12
N GLN A 634 23.01 20.74 15.34
CA GLN A 634 22.85 20.80 13.89
C GLN A 634 21.39 20.54 13.52
N TYR A 635 20.78 21.49 12.79
CA TYR A 635 19.46 21.28 12.21
C TYR A 635 19.59 20.42 10.96
N HIS A 636 18.99 19.23 11.01
CA HIS A 636 18.83 18.37 9.85
C HIS A 636 17.38 18.46 9.40
N PRO A 637 17.07 19.05 8.24
CA PRO A 637 15.72 18.96 7.69
C PRO A 637 15.39 17.48 7.51
N GLU A 638 14.18 17.09 7.94
CA GLU A 638 13.72 15.71 7.89
C GLU A 638 13.96 15.10 6.50
N GLU A 639 14.73 14.02 6.43
CA GLU A 639 14.94 13.30 5.17
C GLU A 639 13.61 12.65 4.75
N ILE A 640 13.13 12.99 3.56
CA ILE A 640 11.99 12.31 2.96
C ILE A 640 12.47 10.89 2.63
N LEU A 641 12.04 9.92 3.44
CA LEU A 641 12.26 8.50 3.14
C LEU A 641 11.75 8.19 1.72
N PRO A 642 12.57 7.58 0.85
CA PRO A 642 12.23 7.36 -0.56
C PRO A 642 11.19 6.24 -0.78
N ASP A 643 10.87 5.45 0.25
CA ASP A 643 9.98 4.28 0.14
C ASP A 643 8.51 4.67 0.42
N ILE A 644 7.91 5.41 -0.52
CA ILE A 644 6.48 5.74 -0.50
C ILE A 644 5.70 4.56 -1.09
N VAL A 645 4.70 4.08 -0.37
CA VAL A 645 3.82 3.00 -0.86
C VAL A 645 2.93 3.53 -1.99
N LEU A 646 3.02 2.92 -3.16
CA LEU A 646 2.24 3.26 -4.35
C LEU A 646 1.07 2.30 -4.56
N PRO A 647 0.10 2.63 -5.43
CA PRO A 647 -1.06 1.77 -5.68
C PRO A 647 -0.68 0.36 -6.15
N LYS A 648 0.36 0.24 -7.00
CA LYS A 648 0.88 -1.03 -7.49
C LYS A 648 1.42 -1.96 -6.38
N ASP A 649 1.74 -1.39 -5.22
CA ASP A 649 2.28 -2.17 -4.10
C ASP A 649 1.15 -2.71 -3.20
N ILE A 650 -0.09 -2.25 -3.39
CA ILE A 650 -1.26 -2.68 -2.61
C ILE A 650 -1.88 -3.91 -3.26
N ASN A 651 -2.09 -4.96 -2.47
CA ASN A 651 -2.84 -6.12 -2.92
C ASN A 651 -4.35 -5.86 -2.77
N PHE A 652 -4.95 -5.29 -3.82
CA PHE A 652 -6.36 -4.89 -3.84
C PHE A 652 -7.35 -6.05 -3.69
N ALA A 653 -6.94 -7.30 -3.90
CA ALA A 653 -7.81 -8.48 -3.81
C ALA A 653 -8.38 -8.70 -2.39
N TYR A 654 -7.73 -8.13 -1.36
CA TYR A 654 -8.14 -8.23 0.04
C TYR A 654 -9.11 -7.13 0.49
N TYR A 655 -9.46 -6.18 -0.37
CA TYR A 655 -10.35 -5.09 -0.04
C TYR A 655 -11.67 -5.19 -0.80
N MET A 656 -12.74 -4.71 -0.18
CA MET A 656 -14.04 -4.58 -0.83
C MET A 656 -14.28 -3.13 -1.26
N PRO A 657 -14.85 -2.91 -2.45
CA PRO A 657 -15.29 -1.58 -2.87
C PRO A 657 -16.44 -1.13 -1.96
N ILE A 658 -16.27 0.04 -1.35
CA ILE A 658 -17.24 0.63 -0.41
C ILE A 658 -17.36 2.09 -0.81
N PRO A 659 -18.59 2.60 -1.10
CA PRO A 659 -18.79 4.00 -1.46
C PRO A 659 -18.23 4.96 -0.41
N LYS A 660 -17.65 6.08 -0.85
CA LYS A 660 -17.18 7.14 0.05
C LYS A 660 -18.36 7.72 0.83
N HIS A 661 -18.26 7.77 2.16
CA HIS A 661 -19.24 8.49 2.96
C HIS A 661 -19.04 9.98 2.75
N ARG A 662 -20.09 10.63 2.25
CA ARG A 662 -20.10 12.07 2.00
C ARG A 662 -20.77 12.77 3.17
N GLY A 663 -20.23 13.94 3.52
CA GLY A 663 -20.76 14.76 4.59
C GLY A 663 -22.18 15.25 4.30
N VAL A 664 -22.88 15.66 5.35
CA VAL A 664 -24.20 16.27 5.23
C VAL A 664 -24.02 17.74 4.89
N SER A 665 -24.68 18.21 3.83
CA SER A 665 -24.71 19.63 3.46
C SER A 665 -26.13 20.19 3.52
N LYS A 666 -26.26 21.41 4.05
CA LYS A 666 -27.50 22.18 3.99
C LYS A 666 -27.56 22.95 2.67
N HIS A 667 -28.70 22.88 1.99
CA HIS A 667 -28.98 23.64 0.77
C HIS A 667 -30.19 24.56 1.00
N PRO A 668 -30.01 25.72 1.68
CA PRO A 668 -31.10 26.65 1.88
C PRO A 668 -31.60 27.19 0.54
N LYS A 669 -32.92 27.40 0.44
CA LYS A 669 -33.54 27.97 -0.78
C LYS A 669 -33.17 29.43 -1.02
N ASP A 670 -32.84 30.15 0.05
CA ASP A 670 -32.40 31.54 0.02
C ASP A 670 -31.12 31.67 0.86
N LEU A 671 -30.06 32.17 0.23
CA LEU A 671 -28.76 32.42 0.86
C LEU A 671 -28.66 33.85 1.40
N HIS A 672 -29.60 34.73 1.06
CA HIS A 672 -29.57 36.13 1.48
C HIS A 672 -29.61 36.24 3.01
N GLY A 673 -28.59 36.88 3.58
CA GLY A 673 -28.40 37.02 5.03
C GLY A 673 -27.97 35.74 5.75
N ASN A 674 -27.82 34.62 5.05
CA ASN A 674 -27.44 33.35 5.66
C ASN A 674 -25.92 33.13 5.62
N PHE A 675 -25.28 33.32 6.78
CA PHE A 675 -23.85 33.09 6.98
C PHE A 675 -23.57 31.86 7.86
N GLU A 676 -24.57 30.99 8.05
CA GLU A 676 -24.38 29.71 8.74
C GLU A 676 -23.48 28.77 7.93
N GLU A 677 -22.80 27.89 8.65
CA GLU A 677 -22.05 26.80 8.05
C GLU A 677 -23.00 25.82 7.34
N LEU A 678 -22.73 25.56 6.05
CA LEU A 678 -23.58 24.70 5.21
C LEU A 678 -23.07 23.28 5.12
N SER A 679 -21.76 23.08 5.05
CA SER A 679 -21.15 21.75 5.10
C SER A 679 -21.01 21.32 6.56
N LEU A 680 -21.66 20.22 6.97
CA LEU A 680 -21.68 19.75 8.36
C LEU A 680 -20.75 18.56 8.63
N GLY A 681 -20.05 18.05 7.61
CA GLY A 681 -19.18 16.89 7.73
C GLY A 681 -19.94 15.57 7.93
N LEU A 682 -19.24 14.56 8.44
CA LEU A 682 -19.80 13.22 8.69
C LEU A 682 -20.44 13.11 10.07
N ARG A 683 -21.48 12.29 10.18
CA ARG A 683 -22.05 11.89 11.48
C ARG A 683 -21.11 10.90 12.15
N GLU A 684 -21.11 10.84 13.47
CA GLU A 684 -20.29 9.88 14.23
C GLU A 684 -20.48 8.42 13.78
N THR A 685 -21.71 8.03 13.42
CA THR A 685 -21.99 6.69 12.88
C THR A 685 -21.25 6.39 11.58
N ASP A 686 -21.02 7.43 10.77
CA ASP A 686 -20.38 7.34 9.47
C ASP A 686 -18.86 7.48 9.59
N ILE A 687 -18.34 8.09 10.66
CA ILE A 687 -16.89 8.25 10.91
C ILE A 687 -16.19 6.90 11.00
N HIS A 688 -16.75 5.97 11.79
CA HIS A 688 -16.19 4.62 11.89
C HIS A 688 -16.23 3.92 10.52
N ALA A 689 -17.38 3.95 9.83
CA ALA A 689 -17.55 3.29 8.54
C ALA A 689 -16.61 3.85 7.46
N GLU A 690 -16.33 5.16 7.50
CA GLU A 690 -15.38 5.80 6.61
C GLU A 690 -13.93 5.50 6.99
N SER A 691 -13.61 5.47 8.28
CA SER A 691 -12.25 5.23 8.76
C SER A 691 -11.77 3.81 8.43
N ILE A 692 -12.65 2.81 8.51
CA ILE A 692 -12.33 1.41 8.14
C ILE A 692 -12.18 1.21 6.63
N ARG A 693 -12.40 2.24 5.80
CA ARG A 693 -12.00 2.24 4.38
C ARG A 693 -10.48 2.48 4.21
N CYS A 694 -9.73 2.79 5.25
CA CYS A 694 -8.28 2.93 5.14
C CYS A 694 -7.64 1.62 4.65
N LEU A 695 -6.71 1.71 3.68
CA LEU A 695 -5.92 0.57 3.20
C LEU A 695 -4.69 0.27 4.09
N HIS A 696 -4.47 1.07 5.14
CA HIS A 696 -3.32 0.94 6.04
C HIS A 696 -1.95 0.86 5.32
N CYS A 697 -1.80 1.55 4.20
CA CYS A 697 -0.62 1.49 3.33
C CYS A 697 0.68 1.55 4.16
N GLY A 698 1.52 0.53 4.00
CA GLY A 698 2.86 0.47 4.59
C GLY A 698 2.95 0.16 6.08
N ASP A 699 1.84 -0.07 6.80
CA ASP A 699 1.87 -0.46 8.22
C ASP A 699 1.01 -1.69 8.49
N CYS A 700 1.52 -2.57 9.35
CA CYS A 700 0.84 -3.78 9.73
C CYS A 700 -0.36 -3.44 10.64
N TYR A 701 -1.57 -3.71 10.16
CA TYR A 701 -2.80 -3.56 10.93
C TYR A 701 -3.31 -4.89 11.50
N ASN A 702 -2.42 -5.88 11.67
CA ASN A 702 -2.71 -7.19 12.26
C ASN A 702 -3.88 -7.96 11.59
N CYS A 703 -4.00 -7.91 10.25
CA CYS A 703 -5.05 -8.65 9.53
C CYS A 703 -4.97 -10.18 9.65
N GLY A 704 -3.80 -10.71 9.99
CA GLY A 704 -3.58 -12.15 10.18
C GLY A 704 -3.33 -12.95 8.89
N ASN A 705 -3.34 -12.33 7.70
CA ASN A 705 -3.08 -13.04 6.44
C ASN A 705 -1.74 -13.77 6.45
N CYS A 706 -0.66 -13.08 6.81
CA CYS A 706 0.68 -13.66 6.92
C CYS A 706 0.72 -14.86 7.89
N PHE A 707 -0.08 -14.85 8.96
CA PHE A 707 -0.22 -15.97 9.87
C PHE A 707 -0.94 -17.15 9.20
N ASN A 708 -2.08 -16.88 8.55
CA ASN A 708 -2.91 -17.89 7.89
C ASN A 708 -2.21 -18.57 6.71
N PHE A 709 -1.41 -17.83 5.94
CA PHE A 709 -0.73 -18.32 4.74
C PHE A 709 0.68 -18.84 5.01
N CYS A 710 1.20 -18.76 6.24
CA CYS A 710 2.53 -19.27 6.55
C CYS A 710 2.54 -20.81 6.53
N PRO A 711 3.24 -21.46 5.57
CA PRO A 711 3.25 -22.93 5.49
C PRO A 711 4.00 -23.57 6.66
N ASP A 712 4.92 -22.82 7.28
CA ASP A 712 5.79 -23.30 8.36
C ASP A 712 5.30 -22.91 9.76
N ALA A 713 4.12 -22.26 9.87
CA ALA A 713 3.59 -21.71 11.11
C ALA A 713 4.60 -20.82 11.88
N ALA A 714 5.45 -20.10 11.13
CA ALA A 714 6.52 -19.27 11.66
C ALA A 714 6.07 -17.86 12.08
N ILE A 715 4.77 -17.54 12.06
CA ILE A 715 4.25 -16.24 12.49
C ILE A 715 3.58 -16.40 13.87
N HIS A 716 3.85 -15.49 14.80
CA HIS A 716 3.19 -15.45 16.11
C HIS A 716 2.89 -14.00 16.52
N LEU A 717 2.09 -13.84 17.58
CA LEU A 717 1.88 -12.54 18.23
C LEU A 717 2.93 -12.36 19.34
N ASP A 718 3.60 -11.22 19.38
CA ASP A 718 4.45 -10.85 20.52
C ASP A 718 3.62 -10.37 21.73
N GLU A 719 4.31 -10.00 22.81
CA GLU A 719 3.69 -9.51 24.05
C GLU A 719 2.83 -8.26 23.84
N ASP A 720 3.12 -7.46 22.80
CA ASP A 720 2.38 -6.26 22.42
C ASP A 720 1.23 -6.57 21.44
N GLY A 721 0.98 -7.85 21.14
CA GLY A 721 -0.06 -8.27 20.20
C GLY A 721 0.27 -7.92 18.74
N ARG A 722 1.54 -7.80 18.39
CA ARG A 722 2.00 -7.52 17.01
C ARG A 722 2.47 -8.81 16.36
N LEU A 723 2.15 -8.96 15.07
CA LEU A 723 2.62 -10.12 14.30
C LEU A 723 4.15 -10.06 14.13
N ARG A 724 4.81 -11.19 14.40
CA ARG A 724 6.26 -11.39 14.30
C ARG A 724 6.59 -12.67 13.56
N ILE A 725 7.70 -12.63 12.84
CA ILE A 725 8.28 -13.80 12.18
C ILE A 725 9.26 -14.42 13.16
N ASP A 726 9.03 -15.68 13.50
CA ASP A 726 10.01 -16.53 14.13
C ASP A 726 11.01 -17.02 13.08
N TYR A 727 12.19 -16.42 13.12
CA TYR A 727 13.27 -16.73 12.20
C TYR A 727 13.96 -18.06 12.51
N ASP A 728 13.61 -18.79 13.56
CA ASP A 728 14.11 -20.17 13.72
C ASP A 728 13.29 -21.15 12.87
N TYR A 729 12.01 -20.84 12.63
CA TYR A 729 11.11 -21.68 11.84
C TYR A 729 10.94 -21.21 10.39
N CYS A 730 11.07 -19.91 10.12
CA CYS A 730 10.85 -19.34 8.78
C CYS A 730 11.79 -19.91 7.70
N LYS A 731 11.23 -20.42 6.59
CA LYS A 731 12.02 -20.91 5.44
C LYS A 731 12.26 -19.88 4.33
N GLY A 732 11.79 -18.64 4.51
CA GLY A 732 12.01 -17.56 3.55
C GLY A 732 11.29 -17.73 2.22
N CYS A 733 10.07 -18.29 2.21
CA CYS A 733 9.29 -18.51 0.99
C CYS A 733 8.63 -17.24 0.42
N GLY A 734 8.56 -16.15 1.18
CA GLY A 734 7.98 -14.87 0.73
C GLY A 734 6.45 -14.80 0.66
N ILE A 735 5.72 -15.90 0.87
CA ILE A 735 4.24 -15.93 0.78
C ILE A 735 3.61 -14.86 1.69
N CYS A 736 4.11 -14.68 2.91
CA CYS A 736 3.58 -13.66 3.81
C CYS A 736 3.73 -12.23 3.27
N ALA A 737 4.74 -11.96 2.45
CA ALA A 737 4.94 -10.67 1.79
C ALA A 737 3.97 -10.48 0.62
N GLU A 738 3.82 -11.51 -0.23
CA GLU A 738 2.87 -11.51 -1.35
C GLU A 738 1.42 -11.33 -0.89
N GLU A 739 1.04 -12.03 0.19
CA GLU A 739 -0.30 -12.00 0.75
C GLU A 739 -0.54 -10.81 1.69
N CYS A 740 0.42 -9.90 1.83
CA CYS A 740 0.30 -8.70 2.65
C CYS A 740 -0.57 -7.65 1.93
N PRO A 741 -1.78 -7.31 2.45
CA PRO A 741 -2.69 -6.40 1.75
C PRO A 741 -2.13 -4.98 1.59
N CYS A 742 -1.29 -4.54 2.53
CA CYS A 742 -0.86 -3.16 2.66
C CYS A 742 0.63 -2.95 2.41
N ASN A 743 1.36 -3.97 1.94
CA ASN A 743 2.80 -3.91 1.69
C ASN A 743 3.67 -3.61 2.94
N ALA A 744 3.26 -4.11 4.11
CA ALA A 744 3.97 -3.96 5.38
C ALA A 744 5.03 -5.04 5.64
N ILE A 745 5.25 -5.96 4.70
CA ILE A 745 6.28 -7.00 4.76
C ILE A 745 7.16 -6.87 3.53
N GLU A 746 8.42 -6.55 3.76
CA GLU A 746 9.47 -6.52 2.76
C GLU A 746 10.05 -7.93 2.58
N PHE A 747 10.37 -8.31 1.34
CA PHE A 747 11.06 -9.56 1.02
C PHE A 747 12.27 -9.26 0.14
N THR A 748 13.39 -8.90 0.78
CA THR A 748 14.63 -8.49 0.12
C THR A 748 15.83 -9.26 0.65
N LEU A 749 16.86 -9.38 -0.20
CA LEU A 749 18.15 -9.96 0.17
C LEU A 749 18.73 -9.14 1.31
N THR A 750 18.72 -9.71 2.51
CA THR A 750 19.35 -9.12 3.68
C THR A 750 20.56 -9.99 4.02
N GLU A 751 21.68 -9.35 4.37
CA GLU A 751 22.86 -10.06 4.88
C GLU A 751 22.44 -10.84 6.13
N ILE A 752 22.21 -12.15 6.01
CA ILE A 752 21.97 -12.98 7.18
C ILE A 752 23.31 -13.12 7.89
N ALA A 753 23.40 -12.55 9.10
CA ALA A 753 24.45 -12.85 10.04
C ALA A 753 24.54 -14.38 10.20
N SER A 754 25.73 -14.90 9.87
CA SER A 754 26.11 -16.32 9.87
C SER A 754 25.79 -17.08 11.15
#